data_AF-A0A1G0Y5N4-F1
#
_entry.id   AF-A0A1G0Y5N4-F1
#
_cell.length_a   1.000
_cell.length_b   1.000
_cell.length_c   1.000
_cell.angle_alpha   90.00
_cell.angle_beta   90.00
_cell.angle_gamma   90.00
#
_symmetry.space_group_name_H-M   'P 1'
#
loop_
_entity.id
_entity.type
_entity.pdbx_description
1 polymer ?
#
loop_
_entity_poly.entity_id
_entity_poly.type
_entity_poly.pdbx_seq_one_letter_code
_entity_poly.pdbx_strand_id
1 'polypeptide(L)'
;MKRPLSLASIALLLLAVSSAPAETVFHDEMDGVAAWSLSDCAFEPNGDGTATLTEAGPESFGKVSLELGVLDPAVYQYLELRVSAISSSCRLKIFLAGPGAAVRAIEDGWYTGVYLVRLSDKPDYDQLVGQACRLEIWIEGEGASATLDSIAIRGEKIRQVYVSPNGSDTPPYLTWATAARSIQAAVYAAEQNGSVVVTNGVYSLNQAINLAGAVTVRSVNGPEETIAKGEGNDCCFRIYGNGGAPSVSPILDGLTIRNGYAEGGAGVLCMNGGTLTNCIISYNTQRLDIVHAAVVYSPGTFMGGGVACQGLGAEVRNCTIKHNVSREGGGVICRGGGSIVDCTIVSNIASWRGGGIAIWGVDNNPSAVNITRCLISDNISAEGGGLRALNATIEGCRISRNTAACGGGAYLEDSTRFINNLVQYNTSSVEGGGLYACNLTLSGGIQGCTIVSNRCTGPTPSNSSFAPGKYNGSEFDTFRFNQNVWAPAGGAYLFHTAVKNCIIYDNLANGPGDNYTYGPTNEWNDDACTTPNTLRSSISNTCTFPKPACSGDDCISSDPLFVDRAAGQYALQAGSPCIDFGSSYEIWSDVDLTGVQRPLDGNNSGTAEYDIGAYEYVDPLAMSDDADSDGLSNELELYTYYTDPYQADTDEDGLTDYQEVFTSFTNPNYADIDRDGFKDGEEFLNRKTDPYRYNGRVFAHFMPWFGDNDEYQQLSAHEDVNAAARVVNAYHWRDGYATNGHPIIGRYSSRDPAACEYHILAALACELDGFILNWRGTNGAPAFLDDGAWLMFNKLQELKNRFHGQADHFSLCSLNYDDQPYLTPSDFSKEAISNDFAYLKRTYVDAFPNEYYRLWNGESWQSFMSIFITHGDDVYRAGVVYTANVDNALGGFIAWPTPADEIQRYADSFYAWVQPDNGDWAADGSDWGERYLNVDFYSPIRTVFSSKQLTIGGAWAGFDDRQVNWYAAQYPNPSVGEPGNRWMDRRGLFVFTSTWALAEAEFNKTPPVRTIQVITWNDWNEGTAIEPSGSSGPGAYGYQYADALRDRAANFRSRRETNDALGVRLARKIYFARKTSADPAFQATIDTAVGLFLQADYAGADSVLNGLGSPIQYEIPAWNDDFSDTGTPVGWNGKAGAEATRQAGQLVLSAPAGKDYGGAQSPELLVDLDAHPILRFKLDALAGLDVNPPSFKVQLQEHNSSVYVDVLTVSAPGTYEVDLRPFWTGTWLFHVQLWAVDSLEVTARLDFIKLSSPTGN
;
A
#
# COMPACT_ATOMS: atom_id res chain seq x y z
N MET A 1 -15.42 -67.36 -11.03
CA MET A 1 -15.46 -66.42 -9.89
C MET A 1 -14.32 -65.42 -10.02
N LYS A 2 -14.61 -64.12 -9.80
CA LYS A 2 -13.73 -62.93 -9.80
C LYS A 2 -13.29 -62.47 -11.20
N ARG A 3 -13.52 -61.23 -11.65
CA ARG A 3 -13.56 -59.92 -10.95
C ARG A 3 -14.49 -58.90 -11.65
N PRO A 4 -14.94 -57.84 -10.96
CA PRO A 4 -15.43 -56.60 -11.56
C PRO A 4 -14.48 -55.39 -11.34
N LEU A 5 -14.50 -54.49 -12.33
CA LEU A 5 -14.19 -53.05 -12.42
C LEU A 5 -14.77 -52.61 -13.78
N SER A 6 -15.37 -51.45 -14.05
CA SER A 6 -15.90 -50.34 -13.25
C SER A 6 -17.06 -49.71 -14.04
N LEU A 7 -18.06 -49.20 -13.30
CA LEU A 7 -19.25 -48.55 -13.83
C LEU A 7 -18.97 -47.06 -14.00
N ALA A 8 -19.68 -46.48 -14.98
CA ALA A 8 -20.00 -45.07 -15.03
C ALA A 8 -18.77 -44.22 -15.40
N SER A 9 -18.79 -43.54 -16.54
CA SER A 9 -19.18 -42.13 -16.56
C SER A 9 -18.06 -41.51 -17.38
N ILE A 10 -18.26 -40.90 -18.53
CA ILE A 10 -19.32 -39.99 -18.91
C ILE A 10 -19.27 -39.99 -20.44
N ALA A 11 -20.44 -40.19 -21.06
CA ALA A 11 -20.94 -39.41 -22.19
C ALA A 11 -19.88 -38.87 -23.18
N LEU A 12 -19.88 -39.15 -24.48
CA LEU A 12 -20.97 -38.81 -25.38
C LEU A 12 -20.55 -39.34 -26.78
N LEU A 13 -21.05 -40.49 -27.19
CA LEU A 13 -20.92 -40.97 -28.57
C LEU A 13 -22.33 -41.04 -29.16
N LEU A 14 -22.97 -39.86 -29.26
CA LEU A 14 -24.20 -39.64 -30.01
C LEU A 14 -24.33 -38.15 -30.34
N LEU A 15 -24.21 -37.85 -31.64
CA LEU A 15 -24.81 -36.74 -32.40
C LEU A 15 -24.07 -35.39 -32.51
N ALA A 16 -23.91 -34.97 -33.77
CA ALA A 16 -23.66 -33.62 -34.32
C ALA A 16 -22.27 -33.01 -34.04
N VAL A 17 -21.37 -32.80 -35.02
CA VAL A 17 -21.48 -31.85 -36.15
C VAL A 17 -22.45 -30.70 -35.87
N SER A 18 -22.03 -29.75 -35.04
CA SER A 18 -22.26 -28.31 -35.24
C SER A 18 -21.58 -27.51 -34.12
N SER A 19 -21.00 -26.38 -34.52
CA SER A 19 -20.26 -25.39 -33.72
C SER A 19 -18.86 -25.81 -33.29
N ALA A 20 -17.86 -25.35 -34.05
CA ALA A 20 -16.52 -25.15 -33.56
C ALA A 20 -16.49 -23.80 -32.82
N PRO A 21 -16.09 -23.76 -31.55
CA PRO A 21 -15.63 -22.53 -30.91
C PRO A 21 -14.29 -22.80 -30.20
N ALA A 22 -13.20 -22.44 -30.87
CA ALA A 22 -11.87 -22.18 -30.32
C ALA A 22 -11.00 -21.71 -31.48
N GLU A 23 -10.10 -20.77 -31.26
CA GLU A 23 -9.10 -20.36 -32.24
C GLU A 23 -8.44 -21.60 -32.87
N THR A 24 -8.46 -21.71 -34.20
CA THR A 24 -7.65 -22.73 -34.88
C THR A 24 -6.23 -22.19 -34.97
N VAL A 25 -5.52 -22.32 -33.86
CA VAL A 25 -4.06 -22.19 -33.83
C VAL A 25 -3.50 -23.42 -34.52
N PHE A 26 -2.65 -23.23 -35.53
CA PHE A 26 -2.10 -24.36 -36.27
C PHE A 26 -0.90 -24.95 -35.53
N HIS A 27 0.04 -24.12 -35.05
CA HIS A 27 1.17 -24.55 -34.20
C HIS A 27 1.71 -23.37 -33.36
N ASP A 28 1.61 -23.45 -32.03
CA ASP A 28 2.20 -22.47 -31.08
C ASP A 28 3.66 -22.78 -30.72
N GLU A 29 4.12 -23.99 -31.04
CA GLU A 29 5.51 -24.44 -30.95
C GLU A 29 5.78 -25.27 -32.22
N MET A 30 6.80 -24.91 -32.99
CA MET A 30 7.14 -25.58 -34.24
C MET A 30 7.86 -26.93 -34.04
N ASP A 31 8.02 -27.37 -32.78
CA ASP A 31 8.65 -28.65 -32.44
C ASP A 31 7.66 -29.83 -32.64
N GLY A 32 8.09 -30.88 -33.35
CA GLY A 32 7.26 -32.07 -33.60
C GLY A 32 6.31 -32.01 -34.82
N VAL A 33 6.46 -31.03 -35.71
CA VAL A 33 5.57 -30.79 -36.85
C VAL A 33 5.89 -31.74 -38.04
N ALA A 34 5.06 -32.77 -38.25
CA ALA A 34 5.27 -33.79 -39.30
C ALA A 34 4.32 -33.70 -40.52
N ALA A 35 3.41 -32.72 -40.55
CA ALA A 35 2.27 -32.69 -41.48
C ALA A 35 2.42 -31.76 -42.70
N TRP A 36 3.58 -31.15 -42.91
CA TRP A 36 3.77 -30.17 -43.98
C TRP A 36 4.29 -30.82 -45.27
N SER A 37 3.73 -30.41 -46.41
CA SER A 37 4.26 -30.79 -47.72
C SER A 37 5.39 -29.84 -48.12
N LEU A 38 6.52 -30.40 -48.55
CA LEU A 38 7.73 -29.65 -48.94
C LEU A 38 7.97 -29.75 -50.46
N SER A 39 8.46 -28.67 -51.06
CA SER A 39 8.99 -28.63 -52.42
C SER A 39 10.22 -27.73 -52.43
N ASP A 40 11.38 -28.28 -52.83
CA ASP A 40 12.62 -27.51 -53.01
C ASP A 40 13.10 -26.78 -51.74
N CYS A 41 12.66 -27.25 -50.56
CA CYS A 41 13.11 -26.81 -49.25
C CYS A 41 13.16 -27.98 -48.24
N ALA A 42 13.94 -27.81 -47.19
CA ALA A 42 13.93 -28.63 -45.99
C ALA A 42 13.26 -27.86 -44.85
N PHE A 43 12.52 -28.57 -44.00
CA PHE A 43 11.89 -28.01 -42.80
C PHE A 43 12.33 -28.85 -41.60
N GLU A 44 13.13 -28.26 -40.72
CA GLU A 44 13.79 -28.96 -39.62
C GLU A 44 13.37 -28.37 -38.27
N PRO A 45 12.71 -29.13 -37.37
CA PRO A 45 12.47 -28.68 -36.01
C PRO A 45 13.79 -28.59 -35.24
N ASN A 46 13.98 -27.51 -34.47
CA ASN A 46 15.22 -27.21 -33.78
C ASN A 46 15.27 -27.77 -32.34
N GLY A 47 14.16 -28.29 -31.80
CA GLY A 47 14.09 -28.84 -30.44
C GLY A 47 13.91 -27.81 -29.32
N ASP A 48 13.66 -26.55 -29.68
CA ASP A 48 13.50 -25.39 -28.77
C ASP A 48 12.16 -24.66 -28.97
N GLY A 49 11.20 -25.31 -29.63
CA GLY A 49 9.93 -24.70 -30.01
C GLY A 49 9.95 -23.98 -31.37
N THR A 50 11.09 -23.94 -32.08
CA THR A 50 11.20 -23.33 -33.41
C THR A 50 11.49 -24.37 -34.51
N ALA A 51 11.28 -24.00 -35.77
CA ALA A 51 11.69 -24.80 -36.93
C ALA A 51 12.35 -23.95 -38.02
N THR A 52 13.40 -24.49 -38.63
CA THR A 52 14.16 -23.83 -39.69
C THR A 52 13.73 -24.35 -41.05
N LEU A 53 13.24 -23.44 -41.89
CA LEU A 53 13.03 -23.65 -43.31
C LEU A 53 14.31 -23.26 -44.06
N THR A 54 14.87 -24.19 -44.84
CA THR A 54 16.10 -23.97 -45.63
C THR A 54 15.87 -24.39 -47.08
N GLU A 55 16.35 -23.61 -48.04
CA GLU A 55 16.28 -23.97 -49.46
C GLU A 55 17.17 -25.20 -49.73
N ALA A 56 16.66 -26.18 -50.50
CA ALA A 56 17.23 -27.53 -50.56
C ALA A 56 18.11 -27.82 -51.80
N GLY A 57 18.47 -26.82 -52.62
CA GLY A 57 19.21 -27.01 -53.86
C GLY A 57 19.84 -25.73 -54.46
N PRO A 58 20.18 -25.71 -55.76
CA PRO A 58 20.67 -24.52 -56.45
C PRO A 58 19.54 -23.70 -57.12
N GLU A 59 18.29 -23.91 -56.72
CA GLU A 59 17.14 -23.21 -57.29
C GLU A 59 16.87 -21.93 -56.50
N SER A 60 16.36 -20.90 -57.17
CA SER A 60 16.17 -19.60 -56.52
C SER A 60 14.97 -19.55 -55.57
N PHE A 61 14.25 -20.67 -55.35
CA PHE A 61 13.08 -20.72 -54.46
C PHE A 61 12.83 -22.12 -53.86
N GLY A 62 12.21 -22.17 -52.68
CA GLY A 62 11.68 -23.36 -52.03
C GLY A 62 10.38 -23.04 -51.30
N LYS A 63 9.49 -24.02 -51.11
CA LYS A 63 8.17 -23.81 -50.46
C LYS A 63 7.73 -24.94 -49.55
N VAL A 64 7.04 -24.56 -48.49
CA VAL A 64 6.39 -25.43 -47.51
C VAL A 64 4.89 -25.12 -47.48
N SER A 65 4.03 -26.14 -47.38
CA SER A 65 2.57 -25.95 -47.40
C SER A 65 1.82 -26.78 -46.36
N LEU A 66 0.75 -26.20 -45.81
CA LEU A 66 -0.14 -26.78 -44.79
C LEU A 66 -1.60 -26.63 -45.21
N GLU A 67 -2.37 -27.72 -45.16
CA GLU A 67 -3.82 -27.70 -45.44
C GLU A 67 -4.60 -27.12 -44.24
N LEU A 68 -5.41 -26.10 -44.48
CA LEU A 68 -6.14 -25.36 -43.43
C LEU A 68 -7.64 -25.70 -43.37
N GLY A 69 -8.18 -26.42 -44.36
CA GLY A 69 -9.61 -26.71 -44.44
C GLY A 69 -10.44 -25.52 -44.93
N VAL A 70 -11.75 -25.50 -44.65
CA VAL A 70 -12.68 -24.47 -45.17
C VAL A 70 -12.56 -23.17 -44.38
N LEU A 71 -12.30 -22.04 -45.05
CA LEU A 71 -12.16 -20.74 -44.42
C LEU A 71 -13.53 -20.12 -44.07
N ASP A 72 -13.77 -19.85 -42.78
CA ASP A 72 -14.94 -19.13 -42.26
C ASP A 72 -14.60 -17.66 -41.91
N PRO A 73 -15.11 -16.68 -42.67
CA PRO A 73 -14.79 -15.26 -42.47
C PRO A 73 -15.41 -14.66 -41.20
N ALA A 74 -16.38 -15.33 -40.57
CA ALA A 74 -16.96 -14.87 -39.30
C ALA A 74 -16.09 -15.22 -38.08
N VAL A 75 -15.13 -16.14 -38.24
CA VAL A 75 -14.30 -16.67 -37.15
C VAL A 75 -12.82 -16.30 -37.34
N TYR A 76 -12.37 -16.11 -38.58
CA TYR A 76 -10.95 -15.98 -38.93
C TYR A 76 -10.69 -14.74 -39.80
N GLN A 77 -10.12 -13.69 -39.20
CA GLN A 77 -9.85 -12.41 -39.86
C GLN A 77 -8.37 -12.14 -40.15
N TYR A 78 -7.45 -12.72 -39.37
CA TYR A 78 -6.00 -12.47 -39.49
C TYR A 78 -5.19 -13.78 -39.56
N LEU A 79 -4.13 -13.79 -40.37
CA LEU A 79 -3.07 -14.79 -40.35
C LEU A 79 -1.83 -14.18 -39.68
N GLU A 80 -1.31 -14.86 -38.66
CA GLU A 80 -0.08 -14.49 -37.94
C GLU A 80 1.03 -15.53 -38.21
N LEU A 81 2.21 -15.07 -38.59
CA LEU A 81 3.45 -15.85 -38.71
C LEU A 81 4.58 -15.16 -37.94
N ARG A 82 5.27 -15.88 -37.06
CA ARG A 82 6.43 -15.37 -36.31
C ARG A 82 7.73 -15.93 -36.86
N VAL A 83 8.68 -15.04 -37.16
CA VAL A 83 9.99 -15.37 -37.75
C VAL A 83 11.11 -14.80 -36.87
N SER A 84 11.86 -15.65 -36.20
CA SER A 84 12.95 -15.26 -35.29
C SER A 84 14.29 -15.06 -35.99
N ALA A 85 14.52 -15.70 -37.13
CA ALA A 85 15.73 -15.52 -37.94
C ALA A 85 15.44 -15.62 -39.44
N ILE A 86 16.15 -14.82 -40.24
CA ILE A 86 16.11 -14.89 -41.70
C ILE A 86 17.50 -14.62 -42.26
N SER A 87 17.95 -15.42 -43.22
CA SER A 87 19.25 -15.21 -43.87
C SER A 87 19.20 -14.00 -44.82
N SER A 88 20.34 -13.34 -45.01
CA SER A 88 20.41 -12.11 -45.82
C SER A 88 20.13 -12.31 -47.31
N SER A 89 20.17 -13.54 -47.81
CA SER A 89 19.79 -13.90 -49.19
C SER A 89 18.32 -14.26 -49.36
N CYS A 90 17.56 -14.42 -48.26
CA CYS A 90 16.20 -14.95 -48.26
C CYS A 90 15.14 -13.87 -48.50
N ARG A 91 14.24 -14.12 -49.45
CA ARG A 91 12.95 -13.45 -49.62
C ARG A 91 11.85 -14.36 -49.13
N LEU A 92 11.16 -13.96 -48.08
CA LEU A 92 10.01 -14.72 -47.57
C LEU A 92 8.73 -14.23 -48.24
N LYS A 93 7.92 -15.16 -48.75
CA LYS A 93 6.58 -14.89 -49.28
C LYS A 93 5.56 -15.83 -48.67
N ILE A 94 4.40 -15.31 -48.34
CA ILE A 94 3.32 -16.06 -47.71
C ILE A 94 2.11 -16.06 -48.64
N PHE A 95 1.44 -17.19 -48.81
CA PHE A 95 0.28 -17.33 -49.68
C PHE A 95 -0.85 -18.09 -48.97
N LEU A 96 -2.08 -17.71 -49.28
CA LEU A 96 -3.25 -18.51 -48.98
C LEU A 96 -3.84 -18.98 -50.31
N ALA A 97 -3.83 -20.28 -50.57
CA ALA A 97 -4.20 -20.87 -51.85
C ALA A 97 -5.49 -21.70 -51.72
N GLY A 98 -6.38 -21.58 -52.71
CA GLY A 98 -7.60 -22.39 -52.86
C GLY A 98 -7.46 -23.48 -53.94
N PRO A 99 -8.51 -24.29 -54.18
CA PRO A 99 -8.44 -25.51 -55.00
C PRO A 99 -8.18 -25.29 -56.50
N GLY A 100 -8.20 -24.04 -57.00
CA GLY A 100 -8.22 -23.72 -58.43
C GLY A 100 -7.18 -22.72 -58.95
N ALA A 101 -6.46 -21.99 -58.10
CA ALA A 101 -5.34 -21.11 -58.46
C ALA A 101 -4.65 -20.58 -57.19
N ALA A 102 -3.34 -20.30 -57.26
CA ALA A 102 -2.63 -19.57 -56.21
C ALA A 102 -3.14 -18.14 -56.16
N VAL A 103 -3.78 -17.79 -55.05
CA VAL A 103 -4.24 -16.43 -54.78
C VAL A 103 -3.12 -15.67 -54.05
N ARG A 104 -2.93 -14.40 -54.44
CA ARG A 104 -1.68 -13.63 -54.35
C ARG A 104 -1.06 -13.49 -52.96
N ALA A 105 0.26 -13.28 -52.98
CA ALA A 105 1.14 -13.04 -51.84
C ALA A 105 0.53 -12.10 -50.79
N ILE A 106 0.45 -12.63 -49.58
CA ILE A 106 -0.12 -12.03 -48.39
C ILE A 106 0.91 -11.06 -47.77
N GLU A 107 2.21 -11.25 -47.98
CA GLU A 107 3.28 -10.29 -47.69
C GLU A 107 4.60 -10.73 -48.36
N ASP A 108 5.40 -9.75 -48.81
CA ASP A 108 6.80 -9.95 -49.26
C ASP A 108 7.71 -9.30 -48.20
N GLY A 109 8.45 -10.11 -47.43
CA GLY A 109 9.22 -9.67 -46.27
C GLY A 109 10.70 -10.04 -46.30
N TRP A 110 11.52 -9.24 -45.61
CA TRP A 110 12.99 -9.38 -45.50
C TRP A 110 13.51 -9.26 -44.07
N TYR A 111 12.61 -9.29 -43.08
CA TYR A 111 12.92 -8.92 -41.70
C TYR A 111 12.44 -10.00 -40.72
N THR A 112 13.07 -10.09 -39.55
CA THR A 112 12.55 -10.87 -38.43
C THR A 112 11.39 -10.13 -37.76
N GLY A 113 10.47 -10.86 -37.12
CA GLY A 113 9.31 -10.28 -36.44
C GLY A 113 8.00 -11.01 -36.70
N VAL A 114 6.91 -10.36 -36.34
CA VAL A 114 5.54 -10.88 -36.48
C VAL A 114 4.93 -10.36 -37.78
N TYR A 115 4.63 -11.25 -38.70
CA TYR A 115 3.86 -10.98 -39.91
C TYR A 115 2.38 -11.17 -39.58
N LEU A 116 1.60 -10.10 -39.63
CA LEU A 116 0.17 -10.14 -39.32
C LEU A 116 -0.61 -9.63 -40.51
N VAL A 117 -1.32 -10.52 -41.18
CA VAL A 117 -2.04 -10.17 -42.39
C VAL A 117 -3.53 -10.32 -42.22
N ARG A 118 -4.23 -9.19 -42.38
CA ARG A 118 -5.68 -9.19 -42.47
C ARG A 118 -6.11 -9.81 -43.78
N LEU A 119 -6.83 -10.91 -43.68
CA LEU A 119 -7.19 -11.70 -44.85
C LEU A 119 -8.19 -10.93 -45.74
N SER A 120 -9.11 -10.17 -45.14
CA SER A 120 -10.10 -9.34 -45.86
C SER A 120 -9.52 -8.23 -46.72
N ASP A 121 -8.30 -7.77 -46.44
CA ASP A 121 -7.67 -6.67 -47.17
C ASP A 121 -7.03 -7.14 -48.48
N LYS A 122 -7.07 -8.46 -48.75
CA LYS A 122 -6.51 -9.03 -49.97
C LYS A 122 -7.55 -9.05 -51.09
N PRO A 123 -7.18 -8.59 -52.29
CA PRO A 123 -8.13 -8.35 -53.40
C PRO A 123 -8.88 -9.60 -53.90
N ASP A 124 -8.40 -10.78 -53.50
CA ASP A 124 -8.94 -12.07 -53.93
C ASP A 124 -9.54 -12.87 -52.75
N TYR A 125 -9.63 -12.29 -51.54
CA TYR A 125 -10.13 -12.95 -50.33
C TYR A 125 -11.56 -13.47 -50.48
N ASP A 126 -12.46 -12.68 -51.08
CA ASP A 126 -13.85 -13.06 -51.33
C ASP A 126 -13.98 -14.34 -52.19
N GLN A 127 -12.96 -14.65 -53.00
CA GLN A 127 -12.94 -15.85 -53.84
C GLN A 127 -12.56 -17.12 -53.04
N LEU A 128 -11.96 -16.96 -51.86
CA LEU A 128 -11.51 -18.05 -50.98
C LEU A 128 -12.54 -18.40 -49.89
N VAL A 129 -13.50 -17.50 -49.61
CA VAL A 129 -14.55 -17.70 -48.61
C VAL A 129 -15.36 -18.97 -48.91
N GLY A 130 -15.46 -19.88 -47.94
CA GLY A 130 -16.19 -21.13 -48.08
C GLY A 130 -15.50 -22.20 -48.94
N GLN A 131 -14.25 -21.98 -49.36
CA GLN A 131 -13.41 -22.96 -50.06
C GLN A 131 -12.38 -23.59 -49.11
N ALA A 132 -11.96 -24.82 -49.42
CA ALA A 132 -10.82 -25.44 -48.75
C ALA A 132 -9.53 -24.71 -49.14
N CYS A 133 -8.81 -24.20 -48.14
CA CYS A 133 -7.61 -23.39 -48.31
C CYS A 133 -6.38 -24.11 -47.76
N ARG A 134 -5.21 -23.77 -48.30
CA ARG A 134 -3.89 -24.15 -47.79
C ARG A 134 -3.00 -22.93 -47.62
N LEU A 135 -2.19 -22.92 -46.57
CA LEU A 135 -1.13 -21.93 -46.36
C LEU A 135 0.12 -22.40 -47.10
N GLU A 136 0.74 -21.53 -47.89
CA GLU A 136 2.06 -21.78 -48.48
C GLU A 136 3.05 -20.70 -48.02
N ILE A 137 4.24 -21.12 -47.59
CA ILE A 137 5.35 -20.24 -47.25
C ILE A 137 6.47 -20.55 -48.23
N TRP A 138 6.94 -19.52 -48.93
CA TRP A 138 8.00 -19.61 -49.93
C TRP A 138 9.21 -18.83 -49.43
N ILE A 139 10.39 -19.39 -49.65
CA ILE A 139 11.68 -18.73 -49.45
C ILE A 139 12.39 -18.65 -50.80
N GLU A 140 12.91 -17.49 -51.18
CA GLU A 140 13.65 -17.30 -52.43
C GLU A 140 15.06 -16.76 -52.16
N GLY A 141 16.07 -17.36 -52.80
CA GLY A 141 17.49 -17.01 -52.66
C GLY A 141 18.39 -18.23 -52.47
N GLU A 142 19.56 -18.23 -53.11
CA GLU A 142 20.53 -19.33 -52.97
C GLU A 142 21.03 -19.40 -51.51
N GLY A 143 20.82 -20.54 -50.86
CA GLY A 143 21.12 -20.73 -49.44
C GLY A 143 20.18 -19.95 -48.50
N ALA A 144 18.98 -19.60 -48.94
CA ALA A 144 17.97 -18.93 -48.13
C ALA A 144 17.57 -19.82 -46.94
N SER A 145 17.47 -19.23 -45.75
CA SER A 145 16.87 -19.87 -44.59
C SER A 145 16.03 -18.89 -43.77
N ALA A 146 14.99 -19.42 -43.11
CA ALA A 146 14.15 -18.68 -42.18
C ALA A 146 13.74 -19.59 -41.01
N THR A 147 13.88 -19.10 -39.78
CA THR A 147 13.46 -19.80 -38.56
C THR A 147 12.09 -19.28 -38.13
N LEU A 148 11.13 -20.18 -37.99
CA LEU A 148 9.74 -19.90 -37.65
C LEU A 148 9.47 -20.30 -36.21
N ASP A 149 8.76 -19.44 -35.47
CA ASP A 149 8.41 -19.68 -34.07
C ASP A 149 6.98 -20.20 -33.92
N SER A 150 6.01 -19.60 -34.64
CA SER A 150 4.59 -19.98 -34.56
C SER A 150 3.78 -19.54 -35.79
N ILE A 151 2.65 -20.23 -36.02
CA ILE A 151 1.63 -19.88 -37.03
C ILE A 151 0.22 -19.98 -36.44
N ALA A 152 -0.56 -18.91 -36.54
CA ALA A 152 -1.92 -18.83 -36.01
C ALA A 152 -2.88 -18.09 -36.95
N ILE A 153 -4.17 -18.47 -36.92
CA ILE A 153 -5.24 -17.67 -37.54
C ILE A 153 -6.16 -17.13 -36.43
N ARG A 154 -6.39 -15.81 -36.40
CA ARG A 154 -7.05 -15.10 -35.29
C ARG A 154 -8.37 -14.42 -35.70
N GLY A 155 -9.27 -14.25 -34.72
CA GLY A 155 -10.59 -13.58 -34.85
C GLY A 155 -10.55 -12.04 -34.80
N GLU A 156 -11.72 -11.39 -34.79
CA GLU A 156 -11.90 -9.93 -34.87
C GLU A 156 -11.23 -9.18 -33.71
N LYS A 157 -10.47 -8.12 -34.05
CA LYS A 157 -9.85 -7.23 -33.06
C LYS A 157 -10.90 -6.27 -32.48
N ILE A 158 -10.78 -5.95 -31.19
CA ILE A 158 -11.85 -5.29 -30.43
C ILE A 158 -11.37 -3.90 -29.97
N ARG A 159 -12.27 -2.90 -30.07
CA ARG A 159 -12.01 -1.51 -29.68
C ARG A 159 -11.68 -1.29 -28.21
N GLN A 160 -12.28 -2.06 -27.31
CA GLN A 160 -11.98 -1.99 -25.88
C GLN A 160 -11.97 -3.39 -25.28
N VAL A 161 -10.88 -3.74 -24.61
CA VAL A 161 -10.68 -5.03 -23.95
C VAL A 161 -10.28 -4.81 -22.49
N TYR A 162 -10.63 -5.76 -21.64
CA TYR A 162 -10.47 -5.65 -20.18
C TYR A 162 -9.42 -6.65 -19.66
N VAL A 163 -8.64 -6.23 -18.67
CA VAL A 163 -7.59 -7.04 -18.03
C VAL A 163 -7.79 -7.08 -16.53
N SER A 164 -7.86 -8.26 -15.96
CA SER A 164 -8.05 -8.49 -14.51
C SER A 164 -7.10 -9.58 -14.01
N PRO A 165 -6.51 -9.48 -12.82
CA PRO A 165 -5.67 -10.55 -12.27
C PRO A 165 -6.43 -11.88 -12.13
N ASN A 166 -7.76 -11.80 -11.98
CA ASN A 166 -8.68 -12.94 -11.90
C ASN A 166 -9.27 -13.35 -13.26
N GLY A 167 -8.80 -12.76 -14.36
CA GLY A 167 -9.26 -13.06 -15.72
C GLY A 167 -8.81 -14.43 -16.23
N SER A 168 -9.14 -14.72 -17.48
CA SER A 168 -8.61 -15.87 -18.23
C SER A 168 -8.02 -15.37 -19.53
N ASP A 169 -6.89 -15.90 -19.99
CA ASP A 169 -6.31 -15.59 -21.31
C ASP A 169 -7.06 -16.32 -22.45
N THR A 170 -8.39 -16.41 -22.32
CA THR A 170 -9.30 -16.92 -23.34
C THR A 170 -10.26 -15.80 -23.75
N PRO A 171 -10.29 -15.37 -25.03
CA PRO A 171 -11.21 -14.32 -25.51
C PRO A 171 -12.67 -14.62 -25.13
N PRO A 172 -13.55 -13.59 -24.99
CA PRO A 172 -13.54 -12.39 -25.82
C PRO A 172 -13.04 -11.09 -25.15
N TYR A 173 -12.67 -11.06 -23.87
CA TYR A 173 -12.15 -9.86 -23.17
C TYR A 173 -13.04 -8.60 -23.21
N LEU A 174 -14.34 -8.73 -23.49
CA LEU A 174 -15.28 -7.62 -23.69
C LEU A 174 -15.87 -7.02 -22.41
N THR A 175 -15.69 -7.71 -21.29
CA THR A 175 -16.23 -7.32 -19.98
C THR A 175 -15.26 -7.76 -18.89
N TRP A 176 -15.41 -7.25 -17.66
CA TRP A 176 -14.64 -7.72 -16.51
C TRP A 176 -14.80 -9.22 -16.26
N ALA A 177 -15.98 -9.79 -16.50
CA ALA A 177 -16.24 -11.23 -16.32
C ALA A 177 -15.50 -12.10 -17.35
N THR A 178 -15.18 -11.54 -18.51
CA THR A 178 -14.44 -12.22 -19.59
C THR A 178 -13.04 -11.66 -19.75
N ALA A 179 -12.52 -10.89 -18.78
CA ALA A 179 -11.27 -10.14 -18.92
C ALA A 179 -10.07 -11.08 -19.13
N ALA A 180 -9.07 -10.57 -19.87
CA ALA A 180 -7.79 -11.25 -19.98
C ALA A 180 -7.10 -11.30 -18.61
N ARG A 181 -6.36 -12.36 -18.34
CA ARG A 181 -5.54 -12.46 -17.12
C ARG A 181 -4.25 -11.65 -17.27
N SER A 182 -3.64 -11.73 -18.43
CA SER A 182 -2.41 -11.04 -18.78
C SER A 182 -2.67 -9.81 -19.65
N ILE A 183 -1.90 -8.75 -19.40
CA ILE A 183 -1.93 -7.54 -20.23
C ILE A 183 -1.58 -7.89 -21.68
N GLN A 184 -0.62 -8.79 -21.91
CA GLN A 184 -0.19 -9.17 -23.25
C GLN A 184 -1.31 -9.82 -24.09
N ALA A 185 -2.12 -10.70 -23.50
CA ALA A 185 -3.23 -11.34 -24.20
C ALA A 185 -4.27 -10.31 -24.65
N ALA A 186 -4.58 -9.32 -23.80
CA ALA A 186 -5.47 -8.23 -24.18
C ALA A 186 -4.85 -7.30 -25.24
N VAL A 187 -3.56 -6.97 -25.13
CA VAL A 187 -2.84 -6.20 -26.16
C VAL A 187 -2.94 -6.88 -27.52
N TYR A 188 -2.82 -8.21 -27.58
CA TYR A 188 -2.98 -8.96 -28.83
C TYR A 188 -4.41 -8.94 -29.39
N ALA A 189 -5.42 -8.87 -28.52
CA ALA A 189 -6.82 -8.80 -28.92
C ALA A 189 -7.31 -7.38 -29.28
N ALA A 190 -6.62 -6.34 -28.84
CA ALA A 190 -6.98 -4.96 -29.10
C ALA A 190 -6.77 -4.57 -30.58
N GLU A 191 -7.70 -3.78 -31.14
CA GLU A 191 -7.54 -3.17 -32.46
C GLU A 191 -6.64 -1.93 -32.44
N GLN A 192 -6.25 -1.45 -33.63
CA GLN A 192 -5.54 -0.18 -33.75
C GLN A 192 -6.43 0.97 -33.30
N ASN A 193 -5.91 1.88 -32.46
CA ASN A 193 -6.65 2.90 -31.71
C ASN A 193 -7.58 2.34 -30.63
N GLY A 194 -7.44 1.05 -30.30
CA GLY A 194 -8.19 0.39 -29.22
C GLY A 194 -7.58 0.60 -27.84
N SER A 195 -8.37 0.33 -26.80
CA SER A 195 -7.98 0.48 -25.40
C SER A 195 -7.96 -0.86 -24.67
N VAL A 196 -6.85 -1.13 -23.98
CA VAL A 196 -6.69 -2.19 -22.99
C VAL A 196 -6.87 -1.54 -21.61
N VAL A 197 -7.98 -1.88 -20.93
CA VAL A 197 -8.35 -1.32 -19.64
C VAL A 197 -7.96 -2.29 -18.54
N VAL A 198 -7.05 -1.88 -17.67
CA VAL A 198 -6.42 -2.73 -16.66
C VAL A 198 -6.94 -2.34 -15.28
N THR A 199 -7.59 -3.27 -14.56
CA THR A 199 -8.09 -3.01 -13.21
C THR A 199 -6.97 -3.05 -12.16
N ASN A 200 -7.32 -2.85 -10.90
CA ASN A 200 -6.38 -2.84 -9.78
C ASN A 200 -5.75 -4.22 -9.58
N GLY A 201 -4.50 -4.21 -9.13
CA GLY A 201 -3.78 -5.41 -8.76
C GLY A 201 -2.34 -5.43 -9.27
N VAL A 202 -1.64 -6.49 -8.87
CA VAL A 202 -0.27 -6.76 -9.30
C VAL A 202 -0.29 -7.76 -10.45
N TYR A 203 0.25 -7.34 -11.58
CA TYR A 203 0.42 -8.13 -12.79
C TYR A 203 1.88 -8.55 -12.89
N SER A 204 2.18 -9.77 -12.43
CA SER A 204 3.51 -10.36 -12.53
C SER A 204 3.87 -10.63 -14.00
N LEU A 205 5.03 -10.11 -14.40
CA LEU A 205 5.56 -10.18 -15.76
C LEU A 205 6.79 -11.09 -15.79
N ASN A 206 6.61 -12.29 -16.33
CA ASN A 206 7.72 -13.22 -16.58
C ASN A 206 8.45 -12.88 -17.89
N GLN A 207 7.84 -12.08 -18.75
CA GLN A 207 8.36 -11.59 -20.03
C GLN A 207 7.87 -10.16 -20.23
N ALA A 208 8.58 -9.38 -21.04
CA ALA A 208 8.14 -8.02 -21.34
C ALA A 208 6.83 -7.99 -22.13
N ILE A 209 5.98 -7.00 -21.81
CA ILE A 209 4.81 -6.67 -22.59
C ILE A 209 5.25 -5.92 -23.85
N ASN A 210 5.03 -6.52 -25.02
CA ASN A 210 5.27 -5.92 -26.32
C ASN A 210 4.03 -5.12 -26.73
N LEU A 211 4.13 -3.80 -26.67
CA LEU A 211 3.10 -2.86 -27.03
C LEU A 211 3.45 -2.23 -28.38
N ALA A 212 2.67 -2.55 -29.41
CA ALA A 212 2.88 -2.08 -30.78
C ALA A 212 1.54 -1.65 -31.41
N GLY A 213 1.63 -0.82 -32.45
CA GLY A 213 0.44 -0.20 -33.06
C GLY A 213 -0.19 0.85 -32.12
N ALA A 214 -1.24 1.53 -32.59
CA ALA A 214 -1.88 2.60 -31.83
C ALA A 214 -2.77 2.07 -30.69
N VAL A 215 -2.27 1.21 -29.82
CA VAL A 215 -3.02 0.65 -28.68
C VAL A 215 -2.73 1.45 -27.42
N THR A 216 -3.78 1.77 -26.65
CA THR A 216 -3.66 2.43 -25.34
C THR A 216 -3.84 1.40 -24.23
N VAL A 217 -2.80 1.14 -23.45
CA VAL A 217 -2.90 0.38 -22.19
C VAL A 217 -3.07 1.38 -21.06
N ARG A 218 -4.19 1.29 -20.34
CA ARG A 218 -4.50 2.24 -19.25
C ARG A 218 -5.01 1.55 -18.00
N SER A 219 -4.62 2.09 -16.85
CA SER A 219 -5.22 1.74 -15.56
C SER A 219 -6.66 2.27 -15.45
N VAL A 220 -7.47 1.64 -14.60
CA VAL A 220 -8.78 2.15 -14.19
C VAL A 220 -8.66 3.21 -13.11
N ASN A 221 -7.77 3.02 -12.13
CA ASN A 221 -7.69 3.84 -10.91
C ASN A 221 -6.28 4.44 -10.70
N GLY A 222 -5.53 4.61 -11.78
CA GLY A 222 -4.20 5.22 -11.75
C GLY A 222 -3.06 4.28 -11.32
N PRO A 223 -1.84 4.83 -11.22
CA PRO A 223 -0.62 4.04 -11.09
C PRO A 223 -0.44 3.41 -9.71
N GLU A 224 -1.00 3.99 -8.65
CA GLU A 224 -0.89 3.44 -7.29
C GLU A 224 -1.63 2.10 -7.14
N GLU A 225 -2.68 1.89 -7.95
CA GLU A 225 -3.54 0.71 -7.85
C GLU A 225 -3.22 -0.40 -8.86
N THR A 226 -2.57 -0.07 -9.97
CA THR A 226 -2.28 -1.01 -11.06
C THR A 226 -0.77 -1.15 -11.27
N ILE A 227 -0.22 -2.27 -10.80
CA ILE A 227 1.22 -2.52 -10.76
C ILE A 227 1.58 -3.59 -11.79
N ALA A 228 2.33 -3.20 -12.82
CA ALA A 228 3.05 -4.10 -13.71
C ALA A 228 4.43 -4.41 -13.11
N LYS A 229 4.60 -5.62 -12.57
CA LYS A 229 5.79 -6.02 -11.83
C LYS A 229 6.62 -7.01 -12.64
N GLY A 230 7.80 -6.58 -13.08
CA GLY A 230 8.81 -7.50 -13.60
C GLY A 230 9.26 -8.48 -12.52
N GLU A 231 9.41 -9.75 -12.88
CA GLU A 231 9.96 -10.77 -11.96
C GLU A 231 11.50 -10.87 -12.07
N GLY A 232 12.17 -9.75 -12.37
CA GLY A 232 13.63 -9.69 -12.42
C GLY A 232 14.30 -10.45 -13.59
N ASN A 233 13.55 -10.81 -14.63
CA ASN A 233 14.07 -11.60 -15.76
C ASN A 233 14.25 -10.80 -17.06
N ASP A 234 13.47 -9.74 -17.24
CA ASP A 234 13.46 -8.91 -18.45
C ASP A 234 12.93 -7.50 -18.11
N CYS A 235 12.82 -6.64 -19.12
CA CYS A 235 12.12 -5.36 -19.02
C CYS A 235 10.61 -5.57 -18.85
N CYS A 236 9.90 -4.60 -18.27
CA CYS A 236 8.45 -4.74 -18.08
C CYS A 236 7.67 -4.46 -19.37
N PHE A 237 8.01 -3.38 -20.07
CA PHE A 237 7.36 -3.01 -21.34
C PHE A 237 8.38 -2.74 -22.45
N ARG A 238 8.07 -3.23 -23.65
CA ARG A 238 8.70 -2.83 -24.91
C ARG A 238 7.65 -2.13 -25.77
N ILE A 239 7.84 -0.86 -26.02
CA ILE A 239 6.94 -0.03 -26.82
C ILE A 239 7.56 0.17 -28.19
N TYR A 240 6.85 -0.23 -29.24
CA TYR A 240 7.27 -0.11 -30.63
C TYR A 240 6.45 0.97 -31.32
N GLY A 241 7.06 2.14 -31.52
CA GLY A 241 6.48 3.24 -32.28
C GLY A 241 6.75 3.14 -33.78
N ASN A 242 6.10 4.01 -34.55
CA ASN A 242 6.17 4.06 -36.03
C ASN A 242 7.08 5.19 -36.57
N GLY A 243 8.11 5.60 -35.82
CA GLY A 243 9.10 6.58 -36.31
C GLY A 243 8.64 8.04 -36.27
N GLY A 244 7.85 8.43 -35.26
CA GLY A 244 7.55 9.84 -34.97
C GLY A 244 6.27 10.42 -35.58
N ALA A 245 5.35 9.61 -36.11
CA ALA A 245 4.00 10.08 -36.48
C ALA A 245 3.08 10.12 -35.23
N PRO A 246 2.71 11.29 -34.69
CA PRO A 246 2.01 11.41 -33.41
C PRO A 246 0.57 10.86 -33.40
N SER A 247 -0.03 10.58 -34.56
CA SER A 247 -1.41 10.13 -34.69
C SER A 247 -1.60 8.60 -34.66
N VAL A 248 -0.55 7.80 -34.44
CA VAL A 248 -0.59 6.32 -34.50
C VAL A 248 0.37 5.60 -33.54
N SER A 249 0.81 6.25 -32.46
CA SER A 249 1.76 5.66 -31.50
C SER A 249 1.06 4.94 -30.33
N PRO A 250 1.67 3.87 -29.76
CA PRO A 250 1.14 3.24 -28.56
C PRO A 250 1.23 4.14 -27.33
N ILE A 251 0.26 4.00 -26.42
CA ILE A 251 0.18 4.78 -25.18
C ILE A 251 0.15 3.84 -23.99
N LEU A 252 0.96 4.14 -22.98
CA LEU A 252 0.94 3.53 -21.66
C LEU A 252 0.57 4.59 -20.62
N ASP A 253 -0.56 4.39 -19.94
CA ASP A 253 -1.20 5.42 -19.11
C ASP A 253 -1.59 4.90 -17.72
N GLY A 254 -1.05 5.52 -16.66
CA GLY A 254 -1.57 5.27 -15.32
C GLY A 254 -1.11 3.97 -14.66
N LEU A 255 0.04 3.39 -15.02
CA LEU A 255 0.53 2.15 -14.38
C LEU A 255 1.78 2.41 -13.53
N THR A 256 1.93 1.68 -12.42
CA THR A 256 3.23 1.49 -11.77
C THR A 256 4.00 0.39 -12.48
N ILE A 257 5.25 0.65 -12.84
CA ILE A 257 6.14 -0.24 -13.57
C ILE A 257 7.38 -0.45 -12.72
N ARG A 258 7.53 -1.65 -12.16
CA ARG A 258 8.61 -1.92 -11.20
C ARG A 258 9.25 -3.29 -11.31
N ASN A 259 10.43 -3.42 -10.71
CA ASN A 259 11.22 -4.66 -10.64
C ASN A 259 11.61 -5.28 -11.99
N GLY A 260 11.66 -4.46 -13.04
CA GLY A 260 12.28 -4.85 -14.29
C GLY A 260 13.79 -5.02 -14.15
N TYR A 261 14.34 -6.01 -14.84
CA TYR A 261 15.77 -6.31 -14.85
C TYR A 261 16.23 -6.70 -16.26
N ALA A 262 16.78 -5.74 -16.99
CA ALA A 262 17.14 -5.90 -18.40
C ALA A 262 18.45 -5.20 -18.72
N GLU A 263 19.09 -5.58 -19.83
CA GLU A 263 20.31 -4.91 -20.31
C GLU A 263 20.07 -3.43 -20.67
N GLY A 264 18.82 -3.05 -20.96
CA GLY A 264 18.38 -1.69 -21.27
C GLY A 264 16.89 -1.46 -21.10
N GLY A 265 16.51 -0.29 -20.58
CA GLY A 265 15.11 0.09 -20.37
C GLY A 265 14.39 -0.87 -19.44
N ALA A 266 15.00 -1.17 -18.28
CA ALA A 266 14.54 -2.25 -17.43
C ALA A 266 13.08 -2.06 -16.98
N GLY A 267 12.63 -0.83 -16.71
CA GLY A 267 11.19 -0.56 -16.62
C GLY A 267 10.54 -0.60 -18.00
N VAL A 268 10.84 0.41 -18.83
CA VAL A 268 10.24 0.57 -20.15
C VAL A 268 11.31 0.84 -21.21
N LEU A 269 11.24 0.11 -22.32
CA LEU A 269 12.03 0.34 -23.52
C LEU A 269 11.12 0.85 -24.64
N CYS A 270 11.28 2.12 -25.04
CA CYS A 270 10.59 2.72 -26.18
C CYS A 270 11.50 2.69 -27.42
N MET A 271 11.02 2.10 -28.50
CA MET A 271 11.73 1.95 -29.77
C MET A 271 10.96 2.68 -30.87
N ASN A 272 11.53 3.77 -31.40
CA ASN A 272 11.00 4.60 -32.47
C ASN A 272 9.61 5.23 -32.19
N GLY A 273 9.35 5.59 -30.93
CA GLY A 273 8.13 6.30 -30.51
C GLY A 273 7.42 5.64 -29.33
N GLY A 274 6.23 6.14 -29.02
CA GLY A 274 5.41 5.72 -27.89
C GLY A 274 5.27 6.80 -26.84
N THR A 275 4.13 6.83 -26.15
CA THR A 275 3.84 7.80 -25.08
C THR A 275 3.67 7.07 -23.75
N LEU A 276 4.43 7.49 -22.75
CA LEU A 276 4.22 7.12 -21.35
C LEU A 276 3.60 8.34 -20.66
N THR A 277 2.45 8.16 -20.02
CA THR A 277 1.78 9.23 -19.29
C THR A 277 1.24 8.76 -17.95
N ASN A 278 1.25 9.62 -16.93
CA ASN A 278 0.66 9.34 -15.60
C ASN A 278 1.21 8.06 -14.94
N CYS A 279 2.43 7.63 -15.27
CA CYS A 279 3.00 6.37 -14.80
C CYS A 279 3.99 6.58 -13.65
N ILE A 280 4.13 5.56 -12.80
CA ILE A 280 5.20 5.49 -11.78
C ILE A 280 6.21 4.44 -12.22
N ILE A 281 7.43 4.85 -12.54
CA ILE A 281 8.51 3.94 -12.95
C ILE A 281 9.50 3.84 -11.80
N SER A 282 9.52 2.69 -11.11
CA SER A 282 10.34 2.56 -9.90
C SER A 282 11.03 1.23 -9.68
N TYR A 283 12.15 1.24 -8.96
CA TYR A 283 12.91 0.03 -8.59
C TYR A 283 13.31 -0.86 -9.77
N ASN A 284 13.47 -0.28 -10.96
CA ASN A 284 13.96 -1.01 -12.13
C ASN A 284 15.48 -0.91 -12.19
N THR A 285 16.12 -2.04 -12.49
CA THR A 285 17.58 -2.16 -12.45
C THR A 285 18.11 -2.64 -13.78
N GLN A 286 19.08 -1.93 -14.34
CA GLN A 286 19.81 -2.44 -15.49
C GLN A 286 20.62 -3.67 -15.08
N ARG A 287 20.45 -4.78 -15.81
CA ARG A 287 21.28 -5.98 -15.67
C ARG A 287 22.70 -5.69 -16.15
N LEU A 288 23.64 -5.71 -15.21
CA LEU A 288 25.08 -5.62 -15.46
C LEU A 288 25.70 -6.98 -15.10
N ASP A 289 25.67 -7.94 -16.02
CA ASP A 289 26.23 -9.26 -15.76
C ASP A 289 27.74 -9.16 -15.46
N ILE A 290 28.13 -9.57 -14.24
CA ILE A 290 29.49 -9.43 -13.67
C ILE A 290 30.59 -10.05 -14.54
N VAL A 291 30.23 -10.95 -15.46
CA VAL A 291 31.17 -11.64 -16.36
C VAL A 291 31.63 -10.75 -17.53
N HIS A 292 30.92 -9.66 -17.83
CA HIS A 292 31.22 -8.73 -18.94
C HIS A 292 31.73 -7.35 -18.49
N ALA A 293 32.16 -7.19 -17.23
CA ALA A 293 32.79 -5.94 -16.77
C ALA A 293 34.16 -5.65 -17.45
N ALA A 294 34.70 -6.57 -18.26
CA ALA A 294 36.01 -6.43 -18.91
C ALA A 294 36.08 -6.81 -20.40
N VAL A 295 34.95 -6.97 -21.10
CA VAL A 295 34.95 -7.28 -22.54
C VAL A 295 33.96 -6.36 -23.25
N VAL A 296 34.48 -5.41 -24.01
CA VAL A 296 33.91 -4.82 -25.24
C VAL A 296 32.38 -4.90 -25.31
N TYR A 297 31.69 -3.88 -24.79
CA TYR A 297 30.30 -3.69 -25.15
C TYR A 297 30.23 -3.41 -26.64
N SER A 298 29.56 -4.29 -27.39
CA SER A 298 29.18 -4.01 -28.78
C SER A 298 28.51 -2.63 -28.84
N PRO A 299 28.71 -1.80 -29.90
CA PRO A 299 28.19 -0.43 -30.02
C PRO A 299 26.66 -0.26 -30.05
N GLY A 300 25.88 -1.17 -29.44
CA GLY A 300 24.43 -1.22 -29.48
C GLY A 300 23.74 -1.61 -28.17
N THR A 301 24.43 -1.74 -27.03
CA THR A 301 23.75 -2.06 -25.75
C THR A 301 23.18 -0.80 -25.11
N PHE A 302 21.85 -0.72 -25.06
CA PHE A 302 21.06 0.44 -24.61
C PHE A 302 20.99 0.47 -23.09
N MET A 303 21.33 1.56 -22.40
CA MET A 303 21.45 1.55 -20.93
C MET A 303 20.45 2.51 -20.30
N GLY A 304 19.53 2.04 -19.47
CA GLY A 304 18.56 2.87 -18.76
C GLY A 304 17.82 2.05 -17.70
N GLY A 305 17.77 2.55 -16.46
CA GLY A 305 17.19 1.82 -15.33
C GLY A 305 15.68 1.86 -15.39
N GLY A 306 15.11 3.07 -15.40
CA GLY A 306 13.67 3.28 -15.52
C GLY A 306 13.19 3.18 -16.98
N VAL A 307 13.42 4.22 -17.76
CA VAL A 307 12.92 4.34 -19.14
C VAL A 307 14.09 4.50 -20.12
N ALA A 308 14.05 3.78 -21.24
CA ALA A 308 14.97 3.98 -22.35
C ALA A 308 14.21 4.37 -23.61
N CYS A 309 14.46 5.58 -24.13
CA CYS A 309 13.93 6.07 -25.38
C CYS A 309 14.97 5.92 -26.50
N GLN A 310 14.65 5.12 -27.51
CA GLN A 310 15.47 4.89 -28.69
C GLN A 310 14.76 5.41 -29.95
N GLY A 311 15.50 6.12 -30.80
CA GLY A 311 14.96 6.66 -32.05
C GLY A 311 14.08 7.90 -31.83
N LEU A 312 13.32 8.27 -32.87
CA LEU A 312 12.54 9.52 -32.87
C LEU A 312 11.14 9.33 -32.28
N GLY A 313 10.67 10.35 -31.54
CA GLY A 313 9.25 10.53 -31.21
C GLY A 313 8.73 9.81 -29.96
N ALA A 314 9.59 9.34 -29.06
CA ALA A 314 9.15 8.86 -27.75
C ALA A 314 8.83 10.05 -26.83
N GLU A 315 7.74 9.94 -26.07
CA GLU A 315 7.30 10.97 -25.14
C GLU A 315 7.07 10.38 -23.75
N VAL A 316 7.68 10.99 -22.73
CA VAL A 316 7.47 10.67 -21.33
C VAL A 316 6.89 11.92 -20.67
N ARG A 317 5.63 11.84 -20.25
CA ARG A 317 4.88 12.99 -19.75
C ARG A 317 4.24 12.70 -18.40
N ASN A 318 4.22 13.65 -17.48
CA ASN A 318 3.49 13.51 -16.19
C ASN A 318 3.79 12.20 -15.47
N CYS A 319 5.06 11.79 -15.45
CA CYS A 319 5.49 10.52 -14.87
C CYS A 319 6.38 10.77 -13.65
N THR A 320 6.25 9.89 -12.65
CA THR A 320 7.18 9.82 -11.51
C THR A 320 8.18 8.70 -11.71
N ILE A 321 9.44 9.03 -11.88
CA ILE A 321 10.53 8.10 -12.19
C ILE A 321 11.49 8.10 -11.01
N LYS A 322 11.44 7.05 -10.17
CA LYS A 322 12.14 7.02 -8.88
C LYS A 322 12.86 5.72 -8.55
N HIS A 323 13.98 5.79 -7.85
CA HIS A 323 14.70 4.60 -7.33
C HIS A 323 15.14 3.59 -8.40
N ASN A 324 15.38 4.05 -9.63
CA ASN A 324 15.89 3.20 -10.68
C ASN A 324 17.42 3.23 -10.71
N VAL A 325 18.04 2.11 -11.11
CA VAL A 325 19.49 1.92 -11.08
C VAL A 325 19.99 1.50 -12.45
N SER A 326 21.02 2.18 -12.95
CA SER A 326 21.68 1.79 -14.20
C SER A 326 23.15 2.20 -14.25
N ARG A 327 23.81 1.94 -15.36
CA ARG A 327 25.12 2.52 -15.68
C ARG A 327 25.00 3.94 -16.23
N GLU A 328 23.99 4.20 -17.05
CA GLU A 328 23.70 5.51 -17.62
C GLU A 328 22.18 5.75 -17.64
N GLY A 329 21.73 6.97 -17.34
CA GLY A 329 20.32 7.31 -17.30
C GLY A 329 19.58 6.48 -16.25
N GLY A 330 19.89 6.70 -14.97
CA GLY A 330 19.32 5.94 -13.86
C GLY A 330 17.81 5.93 -13.96
N GLY A 331 17.21 7.12 -14.08
CA GLY A 331 15.80 7.31 -14.39
C GLY A 331 15.49 7.11 -15.88
N VAL A 332 16.02 7.99 -16.74
CA VAL A 332 15.72 8.01 -18.18
C VAL A 332 16.99 8.07 -19.02
N ILE A 333 17.04 7.31 -20.11
CA ILE A 333 17.98 7.55 -21.21
C ILE A 333 17.24 7.92 -22.50
N CYS A 334 17.78 8.87 -23.26
CA CYS A 334 17.33 9.17 -24.62
C CYS A 334 18.48 9.01 -25.63
N ARG A 335 18.27 8.22 -26.68
CA ARG A 335 19.20 8.04 -27.81
C ARG A 335 18.47 8.30 -29.12
N GLY A 336 18.78 9.42 -29.77
CA GLY A 336 18.25 9.74 -31.11
C GLY A 336 16.90 10.45 -31.15
N GLY A 337 16.54 11.20 -30.11
CA GLY A 337 15.32 12.01 -30.00
C GLY A 337 14.43 11.63 -28.81
N GLY A 338 13.42 12.46 -28.51
CA GLY A 338 12.44 12.22 -27.44
C GLY A 338 12.03 13.49 -26.68
N SER A 339 10.95 13.42 -25.92
CA SER A 339 10.48 14.52 -25.06
C SER A 339 10.20 14.01 -23.65
N ILE A 340 10.67 14.75 -22.64
CA ILE A 340 10.41 14.50 -21.22
C ILE A 340 9.74 15.76 -20.67
N VAL A 341 8.48 15.65 -20.25
CA VAL A 341 7.62 16.82 -19.99
C VAL A 341 6.86 16.63 -18.68
N ASP A 342 6.86 17.63 -17.80
CA ASP A 342 6.07 17.59 -16.56
C ASP A 342 6.39 16.36 -15.68
N CYS A 343 7.64 15.88 -15.68
CA CYS A 343 8.03 14.66 -14.97
C CYS A 343 8.77 14.95 -13.66
N THR A 344 8.54 14.08 -12.67
CA THR A 344 9.31 14.04 -11.41
C THR A 344 10.33 12.91 -11.47
N ILE A 345 11.61 13.24 -11.52
CA ILE A 345 12.72 12.30 -11.71
C ILE A 345 13.63 12.39 -10.48
N VAL A 346 13.42 11.45 -9.54
CA VAL A 346 13.95 11.57 -8.18
C VAL A 346 14.65 10.32 -7.67
N SER A 347 15.76 10.48 -6.95
CA SER A 347 16.44 9.37 -6.27
C SER A 347 16.85 8.21 -7.18
N ASN A 348 17.22 8.51 -8.42
CA ASN A 348 17.77 7.51 -9.35
C ASN A 348 19.30 7.52 -9.31
N ILE A 349 19.89 6.37 -9.60
CA ILE A 349 21.33 6.14 -9.51
C ILE A 349 21.87 5.64 -10.84
N ALA A 350 22.85 6.35 -11.40
CA ALA A 350 23.64 5.88 -12.52
C ALA A 350 25.10 5.71 -12.08
N SER A 351 25.77 4.59 -12.40
CA SER A 351 27.19 4.46 -12.03
C SER A 351 28.13 5.35 -12.86
N TRP A 352 27.67 5.89 -14.00
CA TRP A 352 28.47 6.74 -14.88
C TRP A 352 27.77 8.06 -15.24
N ARG A 353 26.78 8.08 -16.12
CA ARG A 353 26.24 9.32 -16.70
C ARG A 353 24.77 9.53 -16.39
N GLY A 354 24.39 10.72 -15.98
CA GLY A 354 22.99 11.13 -15.86
C GLY A 354 22.23 10.32 -14.82
N GLY A 355 22.36 10.66 -13.54
CA GLY A 355 21.71 9.93 -12.45
C GLY A 355 20.20 9.90 -12.65
N GLY A 356 19.61 11.07 -12.91
CA GLY A 356 18.24 11.19 -13.37
C GLY A 356 18.12 10.90 -14.86
N ILE A 357 18.76 11.71 -15.70
CA ILE A 357 18.58 11.67 -17.17
C ILE A 357 19.93 11.61 -17.89
N ALA A 358 20.09 10.70 -18.85
CA ALA A 358 21.21 10.69 -19.78
C ALA A 358 20.73 10.86 -21.22
N ILE A 359 21.37 11.75 -21.98
CA ILE A 359 21.07 11.96 -23.39
C ILE A 359 22.32 11.66 -24.21
N TRP A 360 22.15 10.90 -25.29
CA TRP A 360 23.16 10.72 -26.32
C TRP A 360 22.68 11.31 -27.65
N GLY A 361 23.45 12.28 -28.14
CA GLY A 361 23.41 12.65 -29.55
C GLY A 361 24.06 11.55 -30.40
N VAL A 362 23.49 11.29 -31.57
CA VAL A 362 24.19 10.59 -32.66
C VAL A 362 24.88 11.64 -33.53
N ASP A 363 26.16 11.45 -33.81
CA ASP A 363 26.93 12.33 -34.68
C ASP A 363 26.16 12.58 -35.98
N ASN A 364 25.88 13.85 -36.29
CA ASN A 364 25.19 14.34 -37.49
C ASN A 364 23.65 14.20 -37.57
N ASN A 365 22.91 13.95 -36.48
CA ASN A 365 21.44 14.08 -36.49
C ASN A 365 20.93 15.08 -35.42
N PRO A 366 20.41 16.25 -35.82
CA PRO A 366 19.97 17.34 -34.93
C PRO A 366 18.60 17.11 -34.27
N SER A 367 18.16 15.86 -34.10
CA SER A 367 16.87 15.57 -33.46
C SER A 367 16.99 15.77 -31.94
N ALA A 368 16.92 17.04 -31.51
CA ALA A 368 17.11 17.45 -30.13
C ALA A 368 16.08 16.80 -29.21
N VAL A 369 16.56 16.31 -28.06
CA VAL A 369 15.69 15.87 -26.96
C VAL A 369 15.22 17.12 -26.21
N ASN A 370 13.92 17.23 -25.96
CA ASN A 370 13.35 18.33 -25.17
C ASN A 370 13.02 17.84 -23.75
N ILE A 371 13.46 18.59 -22.74
CA ILE A 371 13.16 18.35 -21.34
C ILE A 371 12.52 19.63 -20.81
N THR A 372 11.24 19.58 -20.41
CA THR A 372 10.50 20.77 -20.04
C THR A 372 9.68 20.59 -18.78
N ARG A 373 9.73 21.56 -17.86
CA ARG A 373 8.90 21.58 -16.62
C ARG A 373 9.08 20.36 -15.74
N CYS A 374 10.29 19.83 -15.67
CA CYS A 374 10.61 18.65 -14.86
C CYS A 374 11.21 19.04 -13.50
N LEU A 375 10.89 18.26 -12.48
CA LEU A 375 11.63 18.20 -11.22
C LEU A 375 12.68 17.09 -11.30
N ILE A 376 13.96 17.45 -11.22
CA ILE A 376 15.08 16.50 -11.30
C ILE A 376 15.87 16.61 -10.00
N SER A 377 15.63 15.70 -9.06
CA SER A 377 16.13 15.87 -7.70
C SER A 377 16.75 14.62 -7.08
N ASP A 378 17.72 14.81 -6.18
CA ASP A 378 18.26 13.73 -5.34
C ASP A 378 18.85 12.55 -6.13
N ASN A 379 19.26 12.77 -7.38
CA ASN A 379 19.85 11.75 -8.23
C ASN A 379 21.37 11.70 -8.11
N ILE A 380 21.97 10.54 -8.37
CA ILE A 380 23.40 10.29 -8.15
C ILE A 380 24.05 9.73 -9.41
N SER A 381 25.18 10.31 -9.83
CA SER A 381 26.03 9.75 -10.91
C SER A 381 27.50 10.11 -10.79
N ALA A 382 28.33 9.72 -11.77
CA ALA A 382 29.69 10.26 -11.88
C ALA A 382 29.70 11.58 -12.70
N GLU A 383 28.94 11.65 -13.78
CA GLU A 383 28.80 12.83 -14.65
C GLU A 383 27.32 13.24 -14.74
N GLY A 384 26.99 14.46 -14.31
CA GLY A 384 25.63 14.97 -14.39
C GLY A 384 24.70 14.27 -13.41
N GLY A 385 24.72 14.70 -12.13
CA GLY A 385 23.98 14.02 -11.06
C GLY A 385 22.49 13.99 -11.37
N GLY A 386 21.93 15.16 -11.69
CA GLY A 386 20.58 15.28 -12.21
C GLY A 386 20.50 14.82 -13.66
N LEU A 387 21.29 15.44 -14.54
CA LEU A 387 21.30 15.07 -15.96
C LEU A 387 22.65 15.25 -16.67
N ARG A 388 22.91 14.41 -17.68
CA ARG A 388 23.97 14.58 -18.67
C ARG A 388 23.35 14.76 -20.05
N ALA A 389 23.56 15.92 -20.67
CA ALA A 389 22.92 16.31 -21.91
C ALA A 389 23.92 16.60 -23.04
N LEU A 390 23.61 16.09 -24.23
CA LEU A 390 24.34 16.33 -25.48
C LEU A 390 23.32 16.68 -26.57
N ASN A 391 23.42 17.87 -27.17
CA ASN A 391 22.52 18.36 -28.22
C ASN A 391 21.02 18.32 -27.84
N ALA A 392 20.67 18.81 -26.63
CA ALA A 392 19.30 18.82 -26.11
C ALA A 392 18.80 20.23 -25.76
N THR A 393 17.49 20.40 -25.59
CA THR A 393 16.87 21.59 -25.01
C THR A 393 16.33 21.23 -23.63
N ILE A 394 16.79 21.94 -22.60
CA ILE A 394 16.33 21.79 -21.21
C ILE A 394 15.78 23.13 -20.77
N GLU A 395 14.48 23.17 -20.48
CA GLU A 395 13.75 24.41 -20.24
C GLU A 395 12.80 24.32 -19.04
N GLY A 396 12.73 25.36 -18.22
CA GLY A 396 11.74 25.45 -17.14
C GLY A 396 11.84 24.33 -16.10
N CYS A 397 13.02 23.73 -15.92
CA CYS A 397 13.22 22.62 -14.99
C CYS A 397 13.76 23.10 -13.64
N ARG A 398 13.35 22.40 -12.57
CA ARG A 398 13.93 22.53 -11.21
C ARG A 398 14.89 21.38 -10.99
N ILE A 399 16.19 21.68 -10.89
CA ILE A 399 17.27 20.70 -10.76
C ILE A 399 17.93 20.88 -9.40
N SER A 400 17.65 19.97 -8.45
CA SER A 400 18.04 20.16 -7.06
C SER A 400 18.64 18.96 -6.34
N ARG A 401 19.52 19.20 -5.35
CA ARG A 401 20.05 18.15 -4.45
C ARG A 401 20.68 16.93 -5.14
N ASN A 402 21.08 17.07 -6.41
CA ASN A 402 21.72 15.98 -7.13
C ASN A 402 23.21 15.93 -6.80
N THR A 403 23.81 14.74 -6.91
CA THR A 403 25.21 14.50 -6.55
C THR A 403 25.98 13.87 -7.71
N ALA A 404 27.15 14.44 -8.06
CA ALA A 404 28.05 13.84 -9.04
C ALA A 404 29.55 14.02 -8.75
N ALA A 405 30.41 13.41 -9.56
CA ALA A 405 31.82 13.81 -9.61
C ALA A 405 31.96 15.16 -10.33
N CYS A 406 31.38 15.27 -11.54
CA CYS A 406 31.35 16.51 -12.32
C CYS A 406 29.91 16.89 -12.68
N GLY A 407 29.54 18.16 -12.51
CA GLY A 407 28.20 18.64 -12.85
C GLY A 407 27.15 18.07 -11.90
N GLY A 408 27.18 18.47 -10.62
CA GLY A 408 26.27 17.94 -9.59
C GLY A 408 24.81 18.02 -10.02
N GLY A 409 24.37 19.18 -10.52
CA GLY A 409 23.06 19.37 -11.14
C GLY A 409 23.03 18.84 -12.57
N ALA A 410 23.85 19.41 -13.45
CA ALA A 410 23.90 18.99 -14.85
C ALA A 410 25.31 19.03 -15.47
N TYR A 411 25.52 18.12 -16.42
CA TYR A 411 26.67 18.10 -17.33
C TYR A 411 26.18 18.36 -18.76
N LEU A 412 26.62 19.45 -19.37
CA LEU A 412 26.12 19.97 -20.65
C LEU A 412 27.23 19.99 -21.70
N GLU A 413 26.93 19.46 -22.90
CA GLU A 413 27.89 19.36 -23.99
C GLU A 413 27.30 19.75 -25.36
N ASP A 414 28.17 20.15 -26.29
CA ASP A 414 27.86 20.52 -27.68
C ASP A 414 26.71 21.52 -27.83
N SER A 415 25.73 21.35 -28.72
CA SER A 415 24.72 22.38 -28.98
C SER A 415 23.55 22.37 -27.98
N THR A 416 23.81 21.99 -26.72
CA THR A 416 22.78 21.94 -25.67
C THR A 416 22.31 23.34 -25.28
N ARG A 417 20.99 23.51 -25.18
CA ARG A 417 20.30 24.73 -24.75
C ARG A 417 19.75 24.52 -23.35
N PHE A 418 20.12 25.39 -22.42
CA PHE A 418 19.74 25.29 -21.02
C PHE A 418 19.10 26.62 -20.60
N ILE A 419 17.77 26.64 -20.55
CA ILE A 419 16.94 27.86 -20.58
C ILE A 419 16.03 27.90 -19.35
N ASN A 420 15.90 29.04 -18.68
CA ASN A 420 14.87 29.26 -17.65
C ASN A 420 14.82 28.18 -16.56
N ASN A 421 15.98 27.63 -16.18
CA ASN A 421 16.06 26.55 -15.18
C ASN A 421 16.48 27.12 -13.81
N LEU A 422 15.97 26.51 -12.74
CA LEU A 422 16.47 26.70 -11.38
C LEU A 422 17.39 25.53 -11.01
N VAL A 423 18.66 25.83 -10.70
CA VAL A 423 19.68 24.84 -10.34
C VAL A 423 20.17 25.13 -8.93
N GLN A 424 19.80 24.28 -7.97
CA GLN A 424 20.03 24.56 -6.55
C GLN A 424 20.44 23.39 -5.68
N TYR A 425 21.27 23.64 -4.67
CA TYR A 425 21.68 22.64 -3.66
C TYR A 425 22.34 21.38 -4.23
N ASN A 426 22.83 21.42 -5.48
CA ASN A 426 23.51 20.28 -6.06
C ASN A 426 24.96 20.22 -5.58
N THR A 427 25.51 19.01 -5.50
CA THR A 427 26.86 18.76 -5.00
C THR A 427 27.71 18.04 -6.04
N SER A 428 28.94 18.53 -6.25
CA SER A 428 29.96 17.79 -6.98
C SER A 428 31.22 17.57 -6.17
N SER A 429 31.92 16.47 -6.43
CA SER A 429 33.18 16.13 -5.74
C SER A 429 34.44 16.55 -6.49
N VAL A 430 34.33 16.93 -7.77
CA VAL A 430 35.46 17.36 -8.60
C VAL A 430 35.22 18.78 -9.11
N GLU A 431 34.22 18.98 -9.98
CA GLU A 431 33.98 20.26 -10.68
C GLU A 431 32.49 20.52 -10.92
N GLY A 432 32.10 21.79 -10.99
CA GLY A 432 30.74 22.22 -11.35
C GLY A 432 29.67 21.69 -10.39
N GLY A 433 29.59 22.24 -9.18
CA GLY A 433 28.59 21.83 -8.18
C GLY A 433 27.16 21.92 -8.73
N GLY A 434 26.82 23.05 -9.37
CA GLY A 434 25.59 23.21 -10.14
C GLY A 434 25.72 22.65 -11.55
N LEU A 435 26.59 23.26 -12.35
CA LEU A 435 26.74 22.95 -13.78
C LEU A 435 28.19 22.68 -14.16
N TYR A 436 28.39 21.70 -15.05
CA TYR A 436 29.59 21.57 -15.87
C TYR A 436 29.17 21.75 -17.33
N ALA A 437 29.69 22.76 -18.03
CA ALA A 437 29.33 23.05 -19.41
C ALA A 437 30.58 23.15 -20.29
N CYS A 438 30.63 22.33 -21.36
CA CYS A 438 31.76 22.33 -22.28
C CYS A 438 31.34 22.32 -23.76
N ASN A 439 32.08 23.08 -24.57
CA ASN A 439 31.91 23.18 -26.03
C ASN A 439 30.48 23.56 -26.48
N LEU A 440 29.79 24.42 -25.73
CA LEU A 440 28.50 24.93 -26.16
C LEU A 440 28.67 25.87 -27.36
N THR A 441 28.22 25.43 -28.55
CA THR A 441 28.27 26.24 -29.78
C THR A 441 27.47 27.53 -29.58
N LEU A 442 27.68 28.59 -30.38
CA LEU A 442 26.89 29.84 -30.22
C LEU A 442 25.35 29.65 -30.32
N SER A 443 24.89 28.53 -30.90
CA SER A 443 23.47 28.13 -30.95
C SER A 443 22.98 27.29 -29.75
N GLY A 444 23.89 26.89 -28.86
CA GLY A 444 23.67 26.29 -27.54
C GLY A 444 24.21 27.21 -26.44
N GLY A 445 23.73 27.09 -25.21
CA GLY A 445 24.12 28.04 -24.16
C GLY A 445 23.23 27.98 -22.93
N ILE A 446 23.64 28.70 -21.89
CA ILE A 446 22.93 28.80 -20.61
C ILE A 446 22.27 30.18 -20.56
N GLN A 447 20.94 30.21 -20.48
CA GLN A 447 20.15 31.43 -20.63
C GLN A 447 19.02 31.50 -19.60
N GLY A 448 18.78 32.68 -19.02
CA GLY A 448 17.62 32.89 -18.15
C GLY A 448 17.63 32.00 -16.90
N CYS A 449 18.77 31.45 -16.48
CA CYS A 449 18.82 30.47 -15.40
C CYS A 449 19.17 31.11 -14.06
N THR A 450 18.66 30.53 -12.96
CA THR A 450 19.09 30.86 -11.59
C THR A 450 19.88 29.68 -11.03
N ILE A 451 21.18 29.87 -10.80
CA ILE A 451 22.15 28.85 -10.35
C ILE A 451 22.69 29.27 -8.98
N VAL A 452 22.16 28.63 -7.94
CA VAL A 452 22.31 29.12 -6.56
C VAL A 452 22.55 28.03 -5.54
N SER A 453 23.30 28.32 -4.48
CA SER A 453 23.45 27.41 -3.33
C SER A 453 24.03 26.02 -3.68
N ASN A 454 24.73 25.89 -4.81
CA ASN A 454 25.40 24.64 -5.20
C ASN A 454 26.81 24.54 -4.62
N ARG A 455 27.32 23.32 -4.47
CA ARG A 455 28.59 23.05 -3.78
C ARG A 455 29.52 22.17 -4.60
N CYS A 456 30.78 22.56 -4.69
CA CYS A 456 31.87 21.71 -5.15
C CYS A 456 32.84 21.43 -4.00
N THR A 457 32.91 20.18 -3.55
CA THR A 457 33.74 19.76 -2.40
C THR A 457 35.17 19.38 -2.77
N GLY A 458 35.49 19.28 -4.07
CA GLY A 458 36.80 18.87 -4.57
C GLY A 458 37.94 19.77 -4.07
N PRO A 459 39.10 19.21 -3.69
CA PRO A 459 40.22 20.01 -3.19
C PRO A 459 40.81 20.91 -4.28
N THR A 460 41.37 22.07 -3.90
CA THR A 460 42.28 22.82 -4.79
C THR A 460 43.39 21.88 -5.27
N PRO A 461 43.69 21.78 -6.58
CA PRO A 461 44.61 20.78 -7.10
C PRO A 461 46.01 20.92 -6.51
N SER A 462 46.38 19.99 -5.62
CA SER A 462 47.76 19.54 -5.49
C SER A 462 48.01 18.49 -6.56
N ASN A 463 49.21 18.50 -7.14
CA ASN A 463 49.66 17.76 -8.33
C ASN A 463 49.57 16.21 -8.26
N SER A 464 48.39 15.64 -8.00
CA SER A 464 48.18 14.20 -7.83
C SER A 464 46.81 13.75 -8.33
N SER A 465 46.80 13.11 -9.49
CA SER A 465 45.97 11.96 -9.89
C SER A 465 44.74 11.60 -9.03
N PHE A 466 43.75 12.47 -8.94
CA PHE A 466 42.39 12.08 -8.55
C PHE A 466 41.60 11.82 -9.84
N ALA A 467 41.72 10.59 -10.35
CA ALA A 467 40.71 10.05 -11.24
C ALA A 467 39.53 9.59 -10.38
N PRO A 468 38.25 9.85 -10.77
CA PRO A 468 37.14 9.11 -10.20
C PRO A 468 37.41 7.61 -10.37
N GLY A 469 37.00 6.84 -9.36
CA GLY A 469 37.42 5.46 -9.10
C GLY A 469 37.70 4.61 -10.34
N LYS A 470 38.87 3.96 -10.28
CA LYS A 470 39.32 2.87 -11.13
C LYS A 470 38.30 1.72 -11.13
N TYR A 471 37.29 1.76 -11.99
CA TYR A 471 36.55 0.57 -12.39
C TYR A 471 37.30 -0.08 -13.55
N ASN A 472 37.90 -1.24 -13.27
CA ASN A 472 38.62 -2.04 -14.27
C ASN A 472 37.65 -2.54 -15.33
N GLY A 473 37.76 -2.01 -16.54
CA GLY A 473 37.09 -2.51 -17.73
C GLY A 473 37.56 -1.72 -18.94
N SER A 474 38.44 -2.32 -19.73
CA SER A 474 39.07 -1.73 -20.91
C SER A 474 38.06 -1.45 -22.03
N GLU A 475 37.85 -0.17 -22.37
CA GLU A 475 37.83 0.38 -23.74
C GLU A 475 37.54 1.88 -23.78
N PHE A 476 38.16 2.56 -24.75
CA PHE A 476 38.23 4.02 -25.01
C PHE A 476 39.31 4.83 -24.26
N ASP A 477 40.54 4.51 -24.65
CA ASP A 477 41.67 5.42 -24.78
C ASP A 477 41.37 6.44 -25.89
N THR A 478 41.13 7.72 -25.55
CA THR A 478 41.46 8.94 -26.36
C THR A 478 41.01 10.25 -25.68
N PHE A 479 41.28 10.42 -24.38
CA PHE A 479 41.53 11.77 -23.85
C PHE A 479 42.76 11.71 -22.94
N ARG A 480 43.93 11.96 -23.53
CA ARG A 480 45.13 12.26 -22.74
C ARG A 480 44.86 13.57 -21.99
N PHE A 481 44.44 13.44 -20.73
CA PHE A 481 44.42 14.55 -19.77
C PHE A 481 45.86 15.01 -19.51
N ASN A 482 46.34 15.94 -20.32
CA ASN A 482 47.61 16.62 -20.09
C ASN A 482 47.54 17.46 -18.81
N GLN A 483 48.69 17.58 -18.14
CA GLN A 483 48.92 18.14 -16.80
C GLN A 483 48.53 19.62 -16.61
N ASN A 484 47.24 19.95 -16.75
CA ASN A 484 46.73 21.27 -16.40
C ASN A 484 46.04 21.23 -15.03
N VAL A 485 46.14 22.34 -14.30
CA VAL A 485 45.63 22.53 -12.94
C VAL A 485 44.15 22.91 -13.05
N TRP A 486 43.24 22.05 -12.59
CA TRP A 486 41.78 22.25 -12.69
C TRP A 486 41.25 22.88 -11.41
N ALA A 487 40.54 24.01 -11.49
CA ALA A 487 40.02 24.71 -10.31
C ALA A 487 38.53 24.35 -10.08
N PRO A 488 38.12 24.07 -8.82
CA PRO A 488 36.74 23.74 -8.50
C PRO A 488 35.80 24.91 -8.82
N ALA A 489 34.55 24.60 -9.14
CA ALA A 489 33.50 25.61 -9.35
C ALA A 489 32.22 25.20 -8.61
N GLY A 490 31.73 26.02 -7.67
CA GLY A 490 30.52 25.71 -6.90
C GLY A 490 29.27 25.84 -7.76
N GLY A 491 29.12 26.96 -8.47
CA GLY A 491 28.03 27.23 -9.39
C GLY A 491 28.23 26.57 -10.75
N ALA A 492 29.02 27.18 -11.63
CA ALA A 492 29.21 26.71 -13.01
C ALA A 492 30.68 26.62 -13.46
N TYR A 493 31.10 25.45 -13.95
CA TYR A 493 32.36 25.29 -14.67
C TYR A 493 32.14 25.47 -16.17
N LEU A 494 32.85 26.43 -16.80
CA LEU A 494 32.58 26.88 -18.16
C LEU A 494 33.79 26.68 -19.09
N PHE A 495 33.63 25.87 -20.12
CA PHE A 495 34.63 25.67 -21.17
C PHE A 495 34.01 25.89 -22.56
N HIS A 496 34.48 26.89 -23.30
CA HIS A 496 33.90 27.30 -24.59
C HIS A 496 32.36 27.43 -24.55
N THR A 497 31.82 28.14 -23.56
CA THR A 497 30.38 28.24 -23.30
C THR A 497 29.95 29.69 -23.06
N ALA A 498 28.77 30.07 -23.57
CA ALA A 498 28.14 31.37 -23.30
C ALA A 498 27.06 31.25 -22.19
N VAL A 499 27.07 32.19 -21.25
CA VAL A 499 26.06 32.38 -20.21
C VAL A 499 25.44 33.77 -20.35
N LYS A 500 24.10 33.87 -20.41
CA LYS A 500 23.39 35.13 -20.65
C LYS A 500 22.13 35.24 -19.80
N ASN A 501 21.78 36.43 -19.33
CA ASN A 501 20.53 36.68 -18.58
C ASN A 501 20.36 35.74 -17.36
N CYS A 502 21.47 35.34 -16.71
CA CYS A 502 21.44 34.37 -15.61
C CYS A 502 21.75 35.03 -14.26
N ILE A 503 21.30 34.40 -13.17
CA ILE A 503 21.81 34.67 -11.83
C ILE A 503 22.71 33.51 -11.42
N ILE A 504 23.97 33.79 -11.06
CA ILE A 504 24.90 32.81 -10.49
C ILE A 504 25.41 33.36 -9.17
N TYR A 505 24.80 32.92 -8.06
CA TYR A 505 25.00 33.53 -6.75
C TYR A 505 25.00 32.50 -5.63
N ASP A 506 25.64 32.81 -4.50
CA ASP A 506 25.76 31.88 -3.36
C ASP A 506 26.31 30.49 -3.69
N ASN A 507 27.18 30.45 -4.69
CA ASN A 507 28.05 29.34 -5.06
C ASN A 507 29.00 28.97 -3.90
N LEU A 508 29.37 27.69 -3.69
CA LEU A 508 30.53 27.37 -2.84
C LEU A 508 31.48 26.36 -3.47
N ALA A 509 32.77 26.71 -3.52
CA ALA A 509 33.86 25.83 -3.93
C ALA A 509 34.95 25.77 -2.85
N ASN A 510 35.60 24.62 -2.71
CA ASN A 510 36.85 24.51 -1.94
C ASN A 510 38.04 25.08 -2.75
N GLY A 511 38.00 26.38 -3.10
CA GLY A 511 39.01 27.07 -3.92
C GLY A 511 38.52 28.40 -4.52
N PRO A 512 39.34 29.13 -5.29
CA PRO A 512 38.92 30.37 -5.97
C PRO A 512 37.99 30.03 -7.14
N GLY A 513 36.69 29.88 -6.88
CA GLY A 513 35.71 29.48 -7.90
C GLY A 513 34.28 29.28 -7.39
N ASP A 514 33.86 30.01 -6.36
CA ASP A 514 32.55 29.79 -5.73
C ASP A 514 31.39 29.79 -6.73
N ASN A 515 31.23 30.85 -7.52
CA ASN A 515 30.13 30.97 -8.49
C ASN A 515 30.47 30.42 -9.87
N TYR A 516 31.66 30.70 -10.41
CA TYR A 516 32.07 30.14 -11.70
C TYR A 516 33.59 30.05 -11.84
N THR A 517 34.03 29.19 -12.76
CA THR A 517 35.44 29.04 -13.17
C THR A 517 35.51 28.78 -14.67
N TYR A 518 36.54 29.34 -15.34
CA TYR A 518 36.85 29.02 -16.73
C TYR A 518 37.84 27.86 -16.83
N GLY A 519 37.58 26.89 -17.71
CA GLY A 519 38.50 25.77 -17.93
C GLY A 519 39.81 26.20 -18.62
N PRO A 520 40.92 25.44 -18.43
CA PRO A 520 42.23 25.80 -18.96
C PRO A 520 42.28 25.69 -20.49
N THR A 521 42.61 26.77 -21.18
CA THR A 521 42.99 26.74 -22.60
C THR A 521 44.44 26.26 -22.72
N ASN A 522 44.71 25.42 -23.70
CA ASN A 522 46.03 24.85 -24.04
C ASN A 522 47.07 25.87 -24.58
N GLU A 523 46.83 27.17 -24.43
CA GLU A 523 47.77 28.22 -24.75
C GLU A 523 48.11 28.99 -23.47
N TRP A 524 49.36 28.85 -23.03
CA TRP A 524 49.96 29.67 -21.99
C TRP A 524 49.79 31.14 -22.37
N ASN A 525 49.18 31.91 -21.45
CA ASN A 525 49.06 33.36 -21.45
C ASN A 525 47.89 33.91 -22.28
N ASP A 526 46.78 34.22 -21.62
CA ASP A 526 46.04 35.47 -21.86
C ASP A 526 44.92 35.64 -20.83
N ASP A 527 44.91 36.79 -20.16
CA ASP A 527 43.72 37.37 -19.54
C ASP A 527 42.53 37.26 -20.50
N ALA A 528 41.32 37.09 -19.95
CA ALA A 528 40.07 36.86 -20.68
C ALA A 528 39.63 37.95 -21.68
N CYS A 529 40.49 38.86 -22.17
CA CYS A 529 40.06 40.14 -22.74
C CYS A 529 40.80 40.72 -23.97
N THR A 530 41.80 40.10 -24.61
CA THR A 530 42.66 40.89 -25.55
C THR A 530 42.69 40.50 -27.02
N THR A 531 42.10 39.38 -27.49
CA THR A 531 41.98 39.12 -28.95
C THR A 531 40.71 38.36 -29.37
N PRO A 532 40.09 38.70 -30.53
CA PRO A 532 38.87 38.08 -31.02
C PRO A 532 39.19 36.76 -31.74
N ASN A 533 38.97 35.63 -31.07
CA ASN A 533 38.83 34.32 -31.71
C ASN A 533 37.52 33.69 -31.24
N THR A 534 36.75 33.11 -32.16
CA THR A 534 35.30 32.84 -32.05
C THR A 534 34.88 31.66 -31.16
N LEU A 535 35.74 31.18 -30.25
CA LEU A 535 35.51 29.96 -29.44
C LEU A 535 35.94 30.14 -27.97
N ARG A 536 35.70 31.29 -27.33
CA ARG A 536 35.99 31.52 -25.89
C ARG A 536 34.69 31.53 -25.06
N SER A 537 34.76 31.09 -23.79
CA SER A 537 33.62 31.22 -22.86
C SER A 537 33.29 32.70 -22.60
N SER A 538 32.01 33.04 -22.50
CA SER A 538 31.54 34.41 -22.24
C SER A 538 30.41 34.44 -21.22
N ILE A 539 30.34 35.53 -20.44
CA ILE A 539 29.26 35.81 -19.50
C ILE A 539 28.80 37.25 -19.78
N SER A 540 27.51 37.45 -20.05
CA SER A 540 26.89 38.76 -20.34
C SER A 540 25.52 38.88 -19.68
N ASN A 541 25.04 40.09 -19.40
CA ASN A 541 23.74 40.34 -18.73
C ASN A 541 23.46 39.40 -17.55
N THR A 542 24.47 39.11 -16.73
CA THR A 542 24.38 38.08 -15.67
C THR A 542 24.66 38.72 -14.32
N CYS A 543 23.88 38.36 -13.31
CA CYS A 543 24.11 38.75 -11.94
C CYS A 543 25.01 37.70 -11.25
N THR A 544 26.27 38.06 -10.98
CA THR A 544 27.25 37.14 -10.35
C THR A 544 28.39 37.87 -9.63
N PHE A 545 28.99 37.20 -8.63
CA PHE A 545 30.14 37.69 -7.88
C PHE A 545 31.29 36.65 -7.86
N PRO A 546 32.55 37.01 -8.11
CA PRO A 546 33.02 38.33 -8.57
C PRO A 546 32.51 38.64 -9.98
N LYS A 547 32.46 39.93 -10.34
CA LYS A 547 32.08 40.35 -11.70
C LYS A 547 33.09 39.80 -12.72
N PRO A 548 32.65 39.21 -13.87
CA PRO A 548 33.56 38.72 -14.90
C PRO A 548 34.37 39.86 -15.54
N ALA A 549 35.70 39.69 -15.60
CA ALA A 549 36.62 40.71 -16.10
C ALA A 549 36.37 41.14 -17.57
N CYS A 550 35.71 40.29 -18.36
CA CYS A 550 35.49 40.45 -19.80
C CYS A 550 34.08 40.89 -20.22
N SER A 551 33.19 41.17 -19.28
CA SER A 551 31.75 41.38 -19.57
C SER A 551 31.37 42.80 -20.01
N GLY A 552 32.15 43.83 -19.67
CA GLY A 552 31.68 45.23 -19.83
C GLY A 552 30.71 45.64 -18.70
N ASP A 553 29.94 46.70 -18.91
CA ASP A 553 29.04 47.27 -17.87
C ASP A 553 27.71 46.50 -17.72
N ASP A 554 27.49 45.42 -18.48
CA ASP A 554 26.21 44.69 -18.56
C ASP A 554 25.98 43.64 -17.46
N CYS A 555 27.02 43.22 -16.72
CA CYS A 555 26.91 42.28 -15.61
C CYS A 555 26.78 43.00 -14.26
N ILE A 556 25.97 42.41 -13.38
CA ILE A 556 25.66 42.92 -12.05
C ILE A 556 26.42 42.09 -11.01
N SER A 557 27.01 42.74 -10.02
CA SER A 557 27.69 42.06 -8.89
C SER A 557 27.09 42.38 -7.53
N SER A 558 25.98 43.11 -7.51
CA SER A 558 25.18 43.37 -6.31
C SER A 558 24.34 42.15 -5.95
N ASP A 559 23.85 42.10 -4.72
CA ASP A 559 22.95 41.04 -4.29
C ASP A 559 21.69 41.03 -5.17
N PRO A 560 21.26 39.87 -5.71
CA PRO A 560 20.05 39.78 -6.56
C PRO A 560 18.76 40.04 -5.79
N LEU A 561 18.78 40.14 -4.45
CA LEU A 561 17.61 40.44 -3.62
C LEU A 561 16.45 39.46 -3.84
N PHE A 562 16.68 38.21 -3.45
CA PHE A 562 15.64 37.17 -3.46
C PHE A 562 14.64 37.34 -2.31
N VAL A 563 13.41 36.86 -2.50
CA VAL A 563 12.32 36.89 -1.49
C VAL A 563 12.73 36.22 -0.18
N ASP A 564 13.10 34.94 -0.21
CA ASP A 564 13.65 34.24 0.96
C ASP A 564 14.62 33.13 0.55
N ARG A 565 15.90 33.52 0.46
CA ARG A 565 16.99 32.60 0.14
C ARG A 565 17.17 31.48 1.17
N ALA A 566 16.82 31.69 2.45
CA ALA A 566 16.99 30.66 3.47
C ALA A 566 15.94 29.55 3.33
N ALA A 567 14.73 29.91 2.91
CA ALA A 567 13.65 28.98 2.58
C ALA A 567 13.77 28.36 1.17
N GLY A 568 14.73 28.82 0.35
CA GLY A 568 14.90 28.36 -1.04
C GLY A 568 13.97 29.04 -2.05
N GLN A 569 13.42 30.21 -1.72
CA GLN A 569 12.57 31.03 -2.58
C GLN A 569 13.44 32.07 -3.32
N TYR A 570 13.71 31.80 -4.60
CA TYR A 570 14.65 32.57 -5.43
C TYR A 570 13.97 33.48 -6.47
N ALA A 571 12.69 33.81 -6.28
CA ALA A 571 12.04 34.90 -7.02
C ALA A 571 12.65 36.25 -6.60
N LEU A 572 12.62 37.24 -7.50
CA LEU A 572 13.14 38.58 -7.24
C LEU A 572 12.15 39.35 -6.36
N GLN A 573 12.65 40.12 -5.39
CA GLN A 573 11.82 41.06 -4.63
C GLN A 573 11.89 42.48 -5.21
N ALA A 574 10.94 43.33 -4.82
CA ALA A 574 10.88 44.73 -5.23
C ALA A 574 12.22 45.45 -4.99
N GLY A 575 12.72 46.14 -6.03
CA GLY A 575 13.99 46.87 -5.99
C GLY A 575 15.24 46.01 -6.21
N SER A 576 15.08 44.74 -6.59
CA SER A 576 16.19 43.93 -7.09
C SER A 576 16.91 44.63 -8.25
N PRO A 577 18.26 44.62 -8.28
CA PRO A 577 19.00 45.14 -9.43
C PRO A 577 18.83 44.28 -10.69
N CYS A 578 18.28 43.08 -10.57
CA CYS A 578 18.06 42.15 -11.68
C CYS A 578 16.77 42.41 -12.46
N ILE A 579 15.89 43.28 -11.93
CA ILE A 579 14.62 43.65 -12.57
C ILE A 579 14.90 44.59 -13.76
N ASP A 580 14.32 44.31 -14.92
CA ASP A 580 14.43 45.08 -16.16
C ASP A 580 15.89 45.37 -16.57
N PHE A 581 16.77 44.37 -16.48
CA PHE A 581 18.20 44.51 -16.81
C PHE A 581 18.72 43.42 -17.76
N GLY A 582 17.87 42.44 -18.08
CA GLY A 582 18.12 41.40 -19.05
C GLY A 582 18.05 41.92 -20.48
N SER A 583 18.78 41.27 -21.39
CA SER A 583 18.79 41.63 -22.81
C SER A 583 17.75 40.85 -23.61
N SER A 584 17.07 41.54 -24.53
CA SER A 584 16.09 40.97 -25.46
C SER A 584 16.72 40.14 -26.60
N TYR A 585 18.05 40.13 -26.74
CA TYR A 585 18.70 39.63 -27.96
C TYR A 585 18.67 38.10 -28.10
N GLU A 586 18.47 37.32 -27.04
CA GLU A 586 18.57 35.84 -27.09
C GLU A 586 17.84 35.13 -25.94
N ILE A 587 16.52 35.31 -25.78
CA ILE A 587 15.67 34.44 -24.92
C ILE A 587 14.67 33.69 -25.81
N TRP A 588 14.59 32.37 -25.64
CA TRP A 588 13.78 31.46 -26.48
C TRP A 588 12.42 31.09 -25.90
N SER A 589 12.07 31.59 -24.71
CA SER A 589 10.78 31.33 -24.04
C SER A 589 10.00 32.62 -23.80
N ASP A 590 8.70 32.57 -24.07
CA ASP A 590 7.77 33.68 -23.82
C ASP A 590 7.30 33.73 -22.34
N VAL A 591 7.72 32.77 -21.51
CA VAL A 591 7.37 32.66 -20.09
C VAL A 591 8.56 32.34 -19.18
N ASP A 592 8.44 32.67 -17.90
CA ASP A 592 9.39 32.33 -16.84
C ASP A 592 9.19 30.90 -16.28
N LEU A 593 9.95 30.52 -15.25
CA LEU A 593 9.87 29.20 -14.61
C LEU A 593 8.50 28.88 -13.98
N THR A 594 7.71 29.90 -13.65
CA THR A 594 6.35 29.80 -13.08
C THR A 594 5.25 29.98 -14.13
N GLY A 595 5.61 30.20 -15.41
CA GLY A 595 4.65 30.43 -16.48
C GLY A 595 4.25 31.90 -16.68
N VAL A 596 4.85 32.83 -15.94
CA VAL A 596 4.62 34.27 -16.08
C VAL A 596 5.18 34.76 -17.41
N GLN A 597 4.40 35.55 -18.16
CA GLN A 597 4.81 36.11 -19.45
C GLN A 597 6.05 37.02 -19.34
N ARG A 598 6.90 37.02 -20.37
CA ARG A 598 8.08 37.89 -20.47
C ARG A 598 8.13 38.66 -21.81
N PRO A 599 8.61 39.92 -21.84
CA PRO A 599 9.02 40.74 -20.70
C PRO A 599 7.84 41.44 -20.01
N LEU A 600 7.99 41.80 -18.74
CA LEU A 600 7.10 42.71 -18.01
C LEU A 600 7.81 44.04 -17.69
N ASP A 601 7.05 45.10 -17.39
CA ASP A 601 7.61 46.38 -16.93
C ASP A 601 7.67 46.37 -15.40
N GLY A 602 8.60 45.58 -14.85
CA GLY A 602 8.68 45.29 -13.42
C GLY A 602 9.02 46.50 -12.56
N ASN A 603 9.71 47.49 -13.12
CA ASN A 603 10.09 48.74 -12.45
C ASN A 603 9.14 49.92 -12.74
N ASN A 604 8.05 49.68 -13.50
CA ASN A 604 7.05 50.67 -13.88
C ASN A 604 7.66 51.92 -14.59
N SER A 605 8.69 51.72 -15.42
CA SER A 605 9.33 52.79 -16.21
C SER A 605 8.54 53.18 -17.46
N GLY A 606 7.51 52.40 -17.81
CA GLY A 606 6.75 52.50 -19.05
C GLY A 606 7.35 51.70 -20.20
N THR A 607 8.38 50.89 -19.96
CA THR A 607 9.04 50.02 -20.94
C THR A 607 9.23 48.64 -20.33
N ALA A 608 8.63 47.60 -20.92
CA ALA A 608 8.85 46.23 -20.49
C ALA A 608 10.22 45.74 -20.96
N GLU A 609 11.07 45.31 -20.03
CA GLU A 609 12.36 44.69 -20.29
C GLU A 609 12.43 43.32 -19.60
N TYR A 610 13.42 42.49 -19.95
CA TYR A 610 13.51 41.15 -19.36
C TYR A 610 14.21 41.20 -18.02
N ASP A 611 13.81 40.35 -17.08
CA ASP A 611 14.56 40.16 -15.85
C ASP A 611 15.74 39.19 -16.04
N ILE A 612 16.82 39.41 -15.28
CA ILE A 612 17.93 38.46 -15.19
C ILE A 612 17.52 37.30 -14.26
N GLY A 613 17.66 36.05 -14.74
CA GLY A 613 17.37 34.84 -13.97
C GLY A 613 16.09 34.11 -14.39
N ALA A 614 15.76 33.04 -13.66
CA ALA A 614 14.67 32.10 -13.98
C ALA A 614 13.25 32.65 -13.77
N TYR A 615 13.12 33.73 -13.02
CA TYR A 615 11.84 34.37 -12.71
C TYR A 615 11.72 35.74 -13.37
N GLU A 616 10.50 36.08 -13.77
CA GLU A 616 10.11 37.44 -14.12
C GLU A 616 9.38 38.06 -12.92
N TYR A 617 9.74 39.29 -12.57
CA TYR A 617 9.12 40.03 -11.49
C TYR A 617 7.73 40.50 -11.89
N VAL A 618 6.73 40.17 -11.08
CA VAL A 618 5.36 40.63 -11.22
C VAL A 618 5.08 41.68 -10.14
N ASP A 619 4.42 42.78 -10.51
CA ASP A 619 4.02 43.81 -9.56
C ASP A 619 3.03 43.21 -8.52
N PRO A 620 3.30 43.37 -7.21
CA PRO A 620 2.47 42.88 -6.11
C PRO A 620 0.98 43.25 -6.20
N LEU A 621 0.61 44.33 -6.91
CA LEU A 621 -0.79 44.73 -7.08
C LEU A 621 -1.63 43.76 -7.95
N ALA A 622 -1.00 42.91 -8.77
CA ALA A 622 -1.67 41.83 -9.52
C ALA A 622 -1.69 40.49 -8.76
N MET A 623 -0.89 40.38 -7.69
CA MET A 623 -0.68 39.13 -6.97
C MET A 623 -1.52 39.01 -5.68
N SER A 624 -2.27 40.06 -5.32
CA SER A 624 -3.21 40.06 -4.20
C SER A 624 -4.62 39.55 -4.56
N ASP A 625 -4.88 39.25 -5.83
CA ASP A 625 -6.11 38.60 -6.26
C ASP A 625 -6.08 37.11 -5.90
N ASP A 626 -7.25 36.51 -5.71
CA ASP A 626 -7.50 35.10 -5.37
C ASP A 626 -8.39 34.56 -6.51
N ALA A 627 -7.75 33.94 -7.51
CA ALA A 627 -8.37 33.72 -8.82
C ALA A 627 -9.38 32.55 -8.84
N ASP A 628 -9.20 31.55 -7.97
CA ASP A 628 -10.14 30.44 -7.80
C ASP A 628 -11.03 30.56 -6.56
N SER A 629 -10.82 31.61 -5.75
CA SER A 629 -11.63 31.96 -4.57
C SER A 629 -11.56 30.94 -3.45
N ASP A 630 -10.43 30.25 -3.29
CA ASP A 630 -10.21 29.29 -2.20
C ASP A 630 -9.74 29.98 -0.89
N GLY A 631 -9.29 31.23 -0.98
CA GLY A 631 -8.82 32.06 0.13
C GLY A 631 -7.31 32.31 0.16
N LEU A 632 -6.52 31.69 -0.71
CA LEU A 632 -5.13 32.03 -0.99
C LEU A 632 -5.07 33.08 -2.11
N SER A 633 -4.15 34.03 -2.00
CA SER A 633 -3.89 34.94 -3.12
C SER A 633 -2.94 34.28 -4.11
N ASN A 634 -3.04 34.63 -5.39
CA ASN A 634 -2.16 34.19 -6.46
C ASN A 634 -0.66 34.33 -6.10
N GLU A 635 -0.27 35.32 -5.30
CA GLU A 635 1.09 35.45 -4.74
C GLU A 635 1.52 34.24 -3.92
N LEU A 636 0.67 33.84 -2.98
CA LEU A 636 0.94 32.76 -2.07
C LEU A 636 0.94 31.44 -2.83
N GLU A 637 0.00 31.27 -3.75
CA GLU A 637 -0.10 30.06 -4.57
C GLU A 637 1.10 29.91 -5.49
N LEU A 638 1.46 30.92 -6.29
CA LEU A 638 2.55 30.79 -7.26
C LEU A 638 3.96 30.78 -6.62
N TYR A 639 4.16 31.52 -5.53
CA TYR A 639 5.51 31.80 -5.02
C TYR A 639 5.78 31.23 -3.62
N THR A 640 4.75 30.90 -2.84
CA THR A 640 4.93 30.33 -1.50
C THR A 640 4.62 28.84 -1.49
N TYR A 641 3.44 28.45 -1.99
CA TYR A 641 2.91 27.09 -1.92
C TYR A 641 3.06 26.31 -3.23
N TYR A 642 3.36 27.00 -4.34
CA TYR A 642 3.53 26.45 -5.69
C TYR A 642 2.30 25.70 -6.24
N THR A 643 1.11 26.14 -5.87
CA THR A 643 -0.17 25.59 -6.29
C THR A 643 -0.71 26.26 -7.56
N ASP A 644 -1.76 25.71 -8.17
CA ASP A 644 -2.40 26.28 -9.37
C ASP A 644 -3.44 27.34 -8.97
N PRO A 645 -3.21 28.64 -9.21
CA PRO A 645 -4.11 29.73 -8.77
C PRO A 645 -5.50 29.72 -9.42
N TYR A 646 -5.77 28.77 -10.32
CA TYR A 646 -7.07 28.59 -10.96
C TYR A 646 -7.77 27.30 -10.49
N GLN A 647 -7.22 26.58 -9.52
CA GLN A 647 -7.75 25.34 -8.97
C GLN A 647 -7.68 25.32 -7.45
N ALA A 648 -8.85 25.49 -6.83
CA ALA A 648 -8.96 25.59 -5.38
C ALA A 648 -8.41 24.37 -4.60
N ASP A 649 -8.25 23.21 -5.22
CA ASP A 649 -7.70 21.97 -4.65
C ASP A 649 -6.73 21.42 -5.70
N THR A 650 -5.43 21.73 -5.56
CA THR A 650 -4.42 21.50 -6.59
C THR A 650 -4.07 20.02 -6.76
N ASP A 651 -4.13 19.20 -5.71
CA ASP A 651 -3.79 17.78 -5.75
C ASP A 651 -4.99 16.82 -5.72
N GLU A 652 -6.20 17.39 -5.76
CA GLU A 652 -7.49 16.72 -5.84
C GLU A 652 -7.73 15.72 -4.71
N ASP A 653 -7.33 16.07 -3.50
CA ASP A 653 -7.45 15.23 -2.32
C ASP A 653 -8.72 15.46 -1.49
N GLY A 654 -9.41 16.57 -1.78
CA GLY A 654 -10.64 17.01 -1.12
C GLY A 654 -10.46 18.14 -0.12
N LEU A 655 -9.23 18.60 0.14
CA LEU A 655 -8.93 19.86 0.82
C LEU A 655 -8.59 20.94 -0.21
N THR A 656 -9.02 22.18 0.07
CA THR A 656 -8.53 23.29 -0.74
C THR A 656 -7.10 23.66 -0.36
N ASP A 657 -6.34 24.28 -1.26
CA ASP A 657 -4.96 24.69 -1.00
C ASP A 657 -4.87 25.57 0.26
N TYR A 658 -5.82 26.49 0.43
CA TYR A 658 -5.99 27.29 1.63
C TYR A 658 -6.20 26.45 2.90
N GLN A 659 -7.06 25.42 2.83
CA GLN A 659 -7.33 24.54 3.95
C GLN A 659 -6.08 23.76 4.33
N GLU A 660 -5.32 23.31 3.34
CA GLU A 660 -4.07 22.62 3.56
C GLU A 660 -3.05 23.50 4.24
N VAL A 661 -2.87 24.72 3.74
CA VAL A 661 -1.90 25.66 4.30
C VAL A 661 -2.24 26.10 5.72
N PHE A 662 -3.51 26.45 5.98
CA PHE A 662 -3.88 27.16 7.21
C PHE A 662 -4.69 26.33 8.20
N THR A 663 -5.18 25.16 7.81
CA THR A 663 -6.12 24.36 8.63
C THR A 663 -5.58 22.97 8.96
N SER A 664 -5.30 22.12 7.96
CA SER A 664 -4.66 20.80 8.18
C SER A 664 -3.14 20.92 8.31
N PHE A 665 -2.58 22.04 7.83
CA PHE A 665 -1.16 22.32 7.70
C PHE A 665 -0.43 21.35 6.75
N THR A 666 -1.13 20.65 5.85
CA THR A 666 -0.59 19.68 4.87
C THR A 666 0.03 20.37 3.65
N ASN A 667 0.56 19.60 2.69
CA ASN A 667 1.21 20.15 1.50
C ASN A 667 0.25 20.09 0.31
N PRO A 668 -0.21 21.24 -0.23
CA PRO A 668 -1.27 21.29 -1.25
C PRO A 668 -0.91 20.79 -2.65
N ASN A 669 0.22 20.11 -2.78
CA ASN A 669 0.65 19.49 -4.02
C ASN A 669 0.85 17.97 -3.85
N TYR A 670 0.39 17.41 -2.74
CA TYR A 670 0.67 16.05 -2.36
C TYR A 670 -0.43 15.42 -1.50
N ALA A 671 -1.36 14.78 -2.20
CA ALA A 671 -2.62 14.24 -1.67
C ALA A 671 -2.54 13.23 -0.51
N ASP A 672 -1.37 12.73 -0.08
CA ASP A 672 -1.19 11.76 1.02
C ASP A 672 0.22 11.94 1.60
N ILE A 673 0.38 12.87 2.55
CA ILE A 673 1.67 13.38 3.01
C ILE A 673 2.50 12.39 3.81
N ASP A 674 1.87 11.50 4.56
CA ASP A 674 2.57 10.49 5.36
C ASP A 674 2.68 9.12 4.69
N ARG A 675 2.01 8.94 3.54
CA ARG A 675 2.04 7.77 2.67
C ARG A 675 1.48 6.53 3.32
N ASP A 676 0.42 6.69 4.07
CA ASP A 676 -0.28 5.59 4.71
C ASP A 676 -1.44 5.04 3.89
N GLY A 677 -1.69 5.60 2.71
CA GLY A 677 -2.74 5.19 1.78
C GLY A 677 -4.09 5.84 2.01
N PHE A 678 -4.20 6.78 2.95
CA PHE A 678 -5.33 7.69 3.08
C PHE A 678 -4.93 9.07 2.60
N LYS A 679 -5.83 9.73 1.86
CA LYS A 679 -5.56 11.09 1.42
C LYS A 679 -5.64 12.07 2.60
N ASP A 680 -4.87 13.16 2.58
CA ASP A 680 -4.85 14.12 3.68
C ASP A 680 -6.26 14.68 3.95
N GLY A 681 -7.04 14.94 2.90
CA GLY A 681 -8.44 15.34 3.00
C GLY A 681 -9.37 14.26 3.57
N GLU A 682 -9.14 12.99 3.24
CA GLU A 682 -9.87 11.87 3.82
C GLU A 682 -9.58 11.75 5.33
N GLU A 683 -8.33 11.93 5.72
CA GLU A 683 -7.89 11.90 7.11
C GLU A 683 -8.39 13.09 7.91
N PHE A 684 -8.28 14.27 7.33
CA PHE A 684 -8.66 15.52 7.98
C PHE A 684 -10.17 15.68 8.11
N LEU A 685 -10.93 15.47 7.04
CA LEU A 685 -12.37 15.71 7.02
C LEU A 685 -13.16 14.53 7.58
N ASN A 686 -12.82 13.30 7.20
CA ASN A 686 -13.66 12.13 7.44
C ASN A 686 -13.18 11.29 8.63
N ARG A 687 -11.89 10.95 8.69
CA ARG A 687 -11.34 10.03 9.71
C ARG A 687 -10.91 10.70 11.00
N LYS A 688 -10.69 12.01 11.00
CA LYS A 688 -10.16 12.77 12.14
C LYS A 688 -8.80 12.23 12.64
N THR A 689 -7.96 11.76 11.71
CA THR A 689 -6.58 11.30 11.95
C THR A 689 -5.59 12.39 11.56
N ASP A 690 -4.38 12.37 12.13
CA ASP A 690 -3.33 13.35 11.87
C ASP A 690 -2.64 13.03 10.54
N PRO A 691 -2.78 13.86 9.48
CA PRO A 691 -2.23 13.57 8.16
C PRO A 691 -0.70 13.41 8.14
N TYR A 692 -0.01 13.91 9.16
CA TYR A 692 1.45 13.84 9.25
C TYR A 692 1.98 12.56 9.90
N ARG A 693 1.09 11.67 10.34
CA ARG A 693 1.45 10.54 11.18
C ARG A 693 0.75 9.31 10.67
N TYR A 694 1.57 8.46 10.06
CA TYR A 694 1.16 7.19 9.51
C TYR A 694 0.11 6.51 10.39
N ASN A 695 -1.05 6.21 9.82
CA ASN A 695 -2.15 5.58 10.53
C ASN A 695 -1.85 4.10 10.75
N GLY A 696 -1.34 3.81 11.95
CA GLY A 696 -1.09 2.45 12.40
C GLY A 696 -2.40 1.69 12.56
N ARG A 697 -2.44 0.42 12.16
CA ARG A 697 -3.68 -0.36 12.15
C ARG A 697 -3.79 -1.32 13.31
N VAL A 698 -5.00 -1.47 13.85
CA VAL A 698 -5.27 -2.33 15.01
C VAL A 698 -6.40 -3.30 14.70
N PHE A 699 -6.07 -4.59 14.74
CA PHE A 699 -7.05 -5.68 14.58
C PHE A 699 -7.11 -6.50 15.86
N ALA A 700 -8.24 -7.13 16.13
CA ALA A 700 -8.33 -8.14 17.18
C ALA A 700 -8.60 -9.53 16.58
N HIS A 701 -7.90 -10.55 17.09
CA HIS A 701 -8.19 -11.92 16.70
C HIS A 701 -9.53 -12.36 17.32
N PHE A 702 -10.43 -12.92 16.52
CA PHE A 702 -11.80 -13.21 16.90
C PHE A 702 -12.16 -14.66 16.61
N MET A 703 -12.82 -15.28 17.58
CA MET A 703 -13.23 -16.68 17.56
C MET A 703 -14.73 -16.81 17.27
N PRO A 704 -15.15 -17.26 16.07
CA PRO A 704 -16.56 -17.32 15.68
C PRO A 704 -17.26 -18.64 16.09
N TRP A 705 -16.86 -19.26 17.20
CA TRP A 705 -17.20 -20.66 17.50
C TRP A 705 -18.03 -20.90 18.77
N PHE A 706 -18.60 -19.86 19.38
CA PHE A 706 -19.43 -20.00 20.57
C PHE A 706 -20.87 -20.36 20.19
N GLY A 707 -21.53 -21.27 20.93
CA GLY A 707 -22.92 -21.70 20.69
C GLY A 707 -23.69 -21.93 21.99
N ASP A 708 -25.01 -21.71 21.99
CA ASP A 708 -25.84 -21.80 23.22
C ASP A 708 -26.46 -23.19 23.47
N ASN A 709 -27.00 -23.40 24.68
CA ASN A 709 -27.56 -24.69 25.10
C ASN A 709 -28.89 -25.06 24.43
N ASP A 710 -29.67 -24.08 23.97
CA ASP A 710 -30.98 -24.31 23.34
C ASP A 710 -30.81 -24.81 21.89
N GLU A 711 -29.77 -24.34 21.20
CA GLU A 711 -29.36 -24.78 19.87
C GLU A 711 -28.86 -26.25 19.87
N TYR A 712 -28.13 -26.64 20.92
CA TYR A 712 -27.69 -28.03 21.14
C TYR A 712 -28.87 -29.00 21.32
N GLN A 713 -29.90 -28.61 22.08
CA GLN A 713 -31.11 -29.42 22.31
C GLN A 713 -31.89 -29.65 21.01
N GLN A 714 -31.89 -28.68 20.09
CA GLN A 714 -32.56 -28.81 18.79
C GLN A 714 -31.78 -29.69 17.81
N LEU A 715 -30.44 -29.64 17.80
CA LEU A 715 -29.60 -30.43 16.91
C LEU A 715 -29.38 -31.88 17.39
N SER A 716 -29.35 -32.11 18.71
CA SER A 716 -29.26 -33.44 19.32
C SER A 716 -30.52 -34.29 19.16
N ALA A 717 -31.62 -33.70 18.70
CA ALA A 717 -32.86 -34.40 18.35
C ALA A 717 -32.80 -35.12 16.98
N HIS A 718 -31.74 -34.94 16.19
CA HIS A 718 -31.50 -35.69 14.96
C HIS A 718 -30.72 -36.99 15.25
N GLU A 719 -31.25 -38.14 14.79
CA GLU A 719 -30.84 -39.52 15.14
C GLU A 719 -29.42 -39.97 14.70
N ASP A 720 -28.46 -39.08 14.49
CA ASP A 720 -27.08 -39.46 14.18
C ASP A 720 -26.13 -39.27 15.39
N VAL A 721 -25.89 -40.37 16.09
CA VAL A 721 -25.03 -40.47 17.27
C VAL A 721 -23.58 -40.06 17.00
N ASN A 722 -23.10 -40.14 15.75
CA ASN A 722 -21.74 -39.68 15.39
C ASN A 722 -21.70 -38.17 15.10
N ALA A 723 -22.79 -37.59 14.60
CA ALA A 723 -22.95 -36.15 14.51
C ALA A 723 -23.05 -35.56 15.92
N ALA A 724 -23.80 -36.18 16.83
CA ALA A 724 -23.91 -35.77 18.22
C ALA A 724 -22.56 -35.72 18.97
N ALA A 725 -21.64 -36.67 18.72
CA ALA A 725 -20.30 -36.65 19.33
C ALA A 725 -19.39 -35.53 18.77
N ARG A 726 -19.50 -35.20 17.47
CA ARG A 726 -18.83 -34.03 16.87
C ARG A 726 -19.44 -32.71 17.33
N VAL A 727 -20.74 -32.70 17.60
CA VAL A 727 -21.51 -31.60 18.19
C VAL A 727 -21.17 -31.43 19.68
N VAL A 728 -20.78 -32.49 20.40
CA VAL A 728 -20.40 -32.41 21.82
C VAL A 728 -19.07 -31.67 22.04
N ASN A 729 -18.07 -31.86 21.18
CA ASN A 729 -16.76 -31.15 21.27
C ASN A 729 -16.79 -29.70 20.74
N ALA A 730 -17.96 -29.17 20.41
CA ALA A 730 -18.15 -27.95 19.63
C ALA A 730 -18.77 -26.78 20.41
N TYR A 731 -19.24 -27.01 21.64
CA TYR A 731 -19.86 -25.98 22.48
C TYR A 731 -18.90 -25.53 23.57
N HIS A 732 -18.14 -24.48 23.28
CA HIS A 732 -17.15 -23.90 24.18
C HIS A 732 -17.75 -23.44 25.54
N TRP A 733 -19.08 -23.24 25.64
CA TRP A 733 -19.78 -22.91 26.89
C TRP A 733 -20.21 -24.10 27.76
N ARG A 734 -20.47 -25.28 27.19
CA ARG A 734 -21.25 -26.34 27.85
C ARG A 734 -20.43 -27.20 28.83
N ASP A 735 -19.17 -27.45 28.49
CA ASP A 735 -18.36 -28.48 29.16
C ASP A 735 -17.27 -27.90 30.09
N GLY A 736 -17.42 -26.64 30.51
CA GLY A 736 -16.47 -25.97 31.41
C GLY A 736 -15.17 -25.51 30.74
N TYR A 737 -15.13 -25.48 29.40
CA TYR A 737 -13.93 -25.13 28.64
C TYR A 737 -13.67 -23.63 28.50
N ALA A 738 -14.66 -22.75 28.68
CA ALA A 738 -14.51 -21.29 28.67
C ALA A 738 -14.84 -20.72 30.06
N THR A 739 -13.93 -20.93 31.00
CA THR A 739 -14.13 -20.68 32.45
C THR A 739 -13.27 -19.54 33.00
N ASN A 740 -12.36 -18.97 32.18
CA ASN A 740 -11.50 -17.85 32.55
C ASN A 740 -12.20 -16.49 32.33
N GLY A 741 -13.32 -16.29 33.03
CA GLY A 741 -14.18 -15.13 32.92
C GLY A 741 -15.42 -15.38 32.06
N HIS A 742 -16.33 -14.40 32.05
CA HIS A 742 -17.59 -14.48 31.31
C HIS A 742 -17.90 -13.16 30.59
N PRO A 743 -18.43 -13.19 29.36
CA PRO A 743 -18.82 -11.99 28.63
C PRO A 743 -19.88 -11.19 29.37
N ILE A 744 -19.81 -9.86 29.27
CA ILE A 744 -20.77 -8.96 29.93
C ILE A 744 -22.18 -9.02 29.33
N ILE A 745 -22.32 -9.58 28.11
CA ILE A 745 -23.59 -9.86 27.44
C ILE A 745 -24.14 -11.26 27.77
N GLY A 746 -23.46 -12.01 28.63
CA GLY A 746 -23.76 -13.41 28.95
C GLY A 746 -23.18 -14.38 27.92
N ARG A 747 -23.42 -15.67 28.13
CA ARG A 747 -23.04 -16.71 27.14
C ARG A 747 -23.86 -16.50 25.87
N TYR A 748 -23.19 -16.30 24.75
CA TYR A 748 -23.81 -16.00 23.46
C TYR A 748 -23.54 -17.10 22.42
N SER A 749 -24.37 -17.15 21.38
CA SER A 749 -24.08 -17.87 20.14
C SER A 749 -23.43 -16.91 19.15
N SER A 750 -22.33 -17.31 18.52
CA SER A 750 -21.68 -16.59 17.42
C SER A 750 -22.56 -16.50 16.17
N ARG A 751 -23.71 -17.19 16.16
CA ARG A 751 -24.75 -17.15 15.11
C ARG A 751 -25.92 -16.24 15.46
N ASP A 752 -25.85 -15.52 16.56
CA ASP A 752 -26.85 -14.52 16.93
C ASP A 752 -26.55 -13.20 16.23
N PRO A 753 -27.41 -12.70 15.32
CA PRO A 753 -27.18 -11.44 14.63
C PRO A 753 -27.02 -10.24 15.58
N ALA A 754 -27.65 -10.29 16.76
CA ALA A 754 -27.49 -9.25 17.77
C ALA A 754 -26.12 -9.31 18.46
N ALA A 755 -25.56 -10.52 18.66
CA ALA A 755 -24.21 -10.68 19.19
C ALA A 755 -23.15 -10.24 18.17
N CYS A 756 -23.34 -10.55 16.88
CA CYS A 756 -22.50 -10.01 15.81
C CYS A 756 -22.52 -8.47 15.76
N GLU A 757 -23.72 -7.87 15.84
CA GLU A 757 -23.89 -6.41 15.91
C GLU A 757 -23.16 -5.83 17.13
N TYR A 758 -23.31 -6.46 18.31
CA TYR A 758 -22.58 -6.08 19.52
C TYR A 758 -21.07 -6.08 19.34
N HIS A 759 -20.49 -7.16 18.81
CA HIS A 759 -19.04 -7.25 18.65
C HIS A 759 -18.50 -6.21 17.69
N ILE A 760 -19.18 -5.96 16.56
CA ILE A 760 -18.78 -4.91 15.61
C ILE A 760 -18.86 -3.53 16.27
N LEU A 761 -19.97 -3.20 16.92
CA LEU A 761 -20.15 -1.89 17.56
C LEU A 761 -19.17 -1.68 18.73
N ALA A 762 -18.94 -2.71 19.55
CA ALA A 762 -17.99 -2.63 20.65
C ALA A 762 -16.56 -2.47 20.13
N ALA A 763 -16.18 -3.17 19.06
CA ALA A 763 -14.86 -3.03 18.44
C ALA A 763 -14.66 -1.65 17.81
N LEU A 764 -15.67 -1.11 17.13
CA LEU A 764 -15.69 0.27 16.62
C LEU A 764 -15.50 1.31 17.73
N ALA A 765 -16.23 1.17 18.84
CA ALA A 765 -16.06 2.04 20.00
C ALA A 765 -14.67 1.89 20.66
N CYS A 766 -14.01 0.74 20.48
CA CYS A 766 -12.63 0.51 20.86
C CYS A 766 -11.60 0.95 19.82
N GLU A 767 -12.01 1.67 18.77
CA GLU A 767 -11.12 2.19 17.71
C GLU A 767 -10.39 1.09 16.93
N LEU A 768 -10.93 -0.13 16.88
CA LEU A 768 -10.39 -1.23 16.06
C LEU A 768 -10.71 -0.99 14.58
N ASP A 769 -9.73 -1.25 13.72
CA ASP A 769 -9.93 -1.29 12.26
C ASP A 769 -10.61 -2.57 11.81
N GLY A 770 -10.70 -3.58 12.69
CA GLY A 770 -11.34 -4.83 12.32
C GLY A 770 -11.09 -6.04 13.20
N PHE A 771 -11.59 -7.18 12.73
CA PHE A 771 -11.28 -8.50 13.29
C PHE A 771 -10.46 -9.38 12.32
N ILE A 772 -9.56 -10.17 12.89
CA ILE A 772 -8.96 -11.34 12.24
C ILE A 772 -9.80 -12.55 12.67
N LEU A 773 -10.63 -13.08 11.76
CA LEU A 773 -11.57 -14.15 12.06
C LEU A 773 -10.90 -15.52 11.96
N ASN A 774 -10.97 -16.33 13.00
CA ASN A 774 -10.43 -17.69 12.92
C ASN A 774 -11.31 -18.62 12.08
N TRP A 775 -10.71 -19.40 11.18
CA TRP A 775 -11.41 -20.25 10.21
C TRP A 775 -10.75 -21.62 10.05
N ARG A 776 -11.53 -22.69 10.29
CA ARG A 776 -11.06 -24.08 10.37
C ARG A 776 -11.27 -24.91 9.11
N GLY A 777 -11.35 -24.30 7.93
CA GLY A 777 -11.58 -25.08 6.71
C GLY A 777 -12.97 -25.71 6.63
N THR A 778 -13.22 -26.43 5.54
CA THR A 778 -14.49 -27.15 5.29
C THR A 778 -14.38 -28.65 5.57
N ASN A 779 -13.17 -29.18 5.70
CA ASN A 779 -12.93 -30.60 5.87
C ASN A 779 -12.83 -30.99 7.36
N GLY A 780 -13.82 -31.74 7.86
CA GLY A 780 -13.82 -32.25 9.24
C GLY A 780 -14.25 -31.23 10.31
N ALA A 781 -14.25 -29.93 10.00
CA ALA A 781 -14.79 -28.87 10.84
C ALA A 781 -16.33 -28.84 10.83
N PRO A 782 -17.00 -28.59 11.97
CA PRO A 782 -18.45 -28.42 12.00
C PRO A 782 -18.93 -27.21 11.20
N ALA A 783 -20.01 -27.40 10.42
CA ALA A 783 -20.57 -26.35 9.55
C ALA A 783 -20.97 -25.05 10.28
N PHE A 784 -21.32 -25.12 11.56
CA PHE A 784 -21.73 -23.93 12.33
C PHE A 784 -20.60 -22.91 12.56
N LEU A 785 -19.33 -23.32 12.47
CA LEU A 785 -18.17 -22.42 12.59
C LEU A 785 -18.10 -21.44 11.41
N ASP A 786 -18.42 -21.95 10.22
CA ASP A 786 -18.50 -21.16 8.99
C ASP A 786 -19.73 -20.23 9.02
N ASP A 787 -20.86 -20.70 9.57
CA ASP A 787 -22.08 -19.89 9.73
C ASP A 787 -21.83 -18.63 10.58
N GLY A 788 -21.03 -18.73 11.66
CA GLY A 788 -20.69 -17.59 12.53
C GLY A 788 -19.82 -16.54 11.82
N ALA A 789 -18.79 -16.98 11.07
CA ALA A 789 -17.96 -16.10 10.28
C ALA A 789 -18.78 -15.40 9.18
N TRP A 790 -19.61 -16.16 8.46
CA TRP A 790 -20.52 -15.64 7.44
C TRP A 790 -21.50 -14.60 7.98
N LEU A 791 -22.04 -14.81 9.19
CA LEU A 791 -22.97 -13.86 9.78
C LEU A 791 -22.30 -12.53 10.16
N MET A 792 -21.05 -12.55 10.63
CA MET A 792 -20.27 -11.33 10.87
C MET A 792 -20.10 -10.51 9.58
N PHE A 793 -19.76 -11.15 8.46
CA PHE A 793 -19.66 -10.49 7.16
C PHE A 793 -20.98 -9.85 6.71
N ASN A 794 -22.09 -10.58 6.80
CA ASN A 794 -23.40 -10.04 6.43
C ASN A 794 -23.83 -8.90 7.35
N LYS A 795 -23.54 -9.00 8.65
CA LYS A 795 -23.88 -7.93 9.59
C LYS A 795 -23.07 -6.67 9.31
N LEU A 796 -21.77 -6.78 9.01
CA LEU A 796 -20.95 -5.64 8.61
C LEU A 796 -21.46 -5.01 7.30
N GLN A 797 -21.80 -5.84 6.32
CA GLN A 797 -22.42 -5.38 5.06
C GLN A 797 -23.75 -4.66 5.28
N GLU A 798 -24.60 -5.19 6.16
CA GLU A 798 -25.83 -4.52 6.54
C GLU A 798 -25.56 -3.14 7.15
N LEU A 799 -24.61 -3.05 8.10
CA LEU A 799 -24.29 -1.79 8.77
C LEU A 799 -23.76 -0.76 7.77
N LYS A 800 -22.74 -1.08 6.97
CA LYS A 800 -22.16 -0.17 5.96
C LYS A 800 -23.19 0.29 4.92
N ASN A 801 -24.05 -0.60 4.43
CA ASN A 801 -25.07 -0.26 3.43
C ASN A 801 -26.19 0.62 3.98
N ARG A 802 -26.57 0.43 5.24
CA ARG A 802 -27.68 1.15 5.87
C ARG A 802 -27.24 2.44 6.54
N PHE A 803 -26.02 2.46 7.06
CA PHE A 803 -25.50 3.50 7.93
C PHE A 803 -24.03 3.78 7.55
N HIS A 804 -23.80 4.88 6.84
CA HIS A 804 -22.46 5.42 6.62
C HIS A 804 -21.86 5.94 7.94
N GLY A 805 -20.53 6.06 8.03
CA GLY A 805 -19.82 6.59 9.20
C GLY A 805 -18.69 5.67 9.68
N GLN A 806 -18.59 5.45 11.00
CA GLN A 806 -17.58 4.60 11.61
C GLN A 806 -17.55 3.17 11.03
N ALA A 807 -18.68 2.66 10.53
CA ALA A 807 -18.70 1.37 9.87
C ALA A 807 -17.77 1.33 8.65
N ASP A 808 -17.62 2.43 7.90
CA ASP A 808 -16.89 2.50 6.63
C ASP A 808 -15.41 2.18 6.77
N HIS A 809 -14.79 2.53 7.91
CA HIS A 809 -13.39 2.21 8.19
C HIS A 809 -13.16 0.79 8.74
N PHE A 810 -14.20 0.09 9.19
CA PHE A 810 -14.09 -1.23 9.81
C PHE A 810 -14.07 -2.35 8.77
N SER A 811 -13.17 -3.32 8.94
CA SER A 811 -12.96 -4.44 8.03
C SER A 811 -12.92 -5.78 8.77
N LEU A 812 -13.35 -6.87 8.15
CA LEU A 812 -13.12 -8.23 8.65
C LEU A 812 -11.89 -8.76 7.93
N CYS A 813 -10.74 -8.40 8.49
CA CYS A 813 -9.51 -8.13 7.77
C CYS A 813 -8.70 -9.36 7.36
N SER A 814 -9.03 -10.54 7.89
CA SER A 814 -8.33 -11.79 7.59
C SER A 814 -9.15 -12.99 8.05
N LEU A 815 -9.16 -14.06 7.26
CA LEU A 815 -9.55 -15.38 7.74
C LEU A 815 -8.27 -16.13 8.12
N ASN A 816 -8.05 -16.30 9.42
CA ASN A 816 -6.92 -17.04 9.94
C ASN A 816 -7.16 -18.54 9.71
N TYR A 817 -6.39 -19.17 8.82
CA TYR A 817 -6.55 -20.60 8.55
C TYR A 817 -5.96 -21.42 9.69
N ASP A 818 -6.79 -22.25 10.32
CA ASP A 818 -6.43 -23.10 11.45
C ASP A 818 -6.42 -24.57 10.98
N ASP A 819 -5.22 -25.19 10.95
CA ASP A 819 -4.99 -26.53 10.40
C ASP A 819 -5.37 -27.69 11.34
N GLN A 820 -5.90 -27.38 12.52
CA GLN A 820 -6.33 -28.35 13.54
C GLN A 820 -7.27 -29.49 13.08
N PRO A 821 -8.15 -29.32 12.07
CA PRO A 821 -8.97 -30.43 11.57
C PRO A 821 -8.16 -31.59 10.94
N TYR A 822 -6.91 -31.35 10.54
CA TYR A 822 -6.06 -32.33 9.85
C TYR A 822 -5.13 -33.08 10.83
N LEU A 823 -5.74 -34.00 11.59
CA LEU A 823 -5.07 -34.74 12.66
C LEU A 823 -4.01 -35.75 12.17
N THR A 824 -4.00 -36.12 10.88
CA THR A 824 -2.99 -37.04 10.31
C THR A 824 -2.30 -36.45 9.07
N PRO A 825 -0.99 -36.71 8.85
CA PRO A 825 -0.28 -36.25 7.65
C PRO A 825 -0.88 -36.71 6.32
N SER A 826 -1.67 -37.79 6.29
CA SER A 826 -2.36 -38.26 5.08
C SER A 826 -3.59 -37.43 4.69
N ASP A 827 -4.21 -36.74 5.64
CA ASP A 827 -5.38 -35.90 5.39
C ASP A 827 -4.97 -34.47 4.97
N PHE A 828 -3.78 -34.04 5.40
CA PHE A 828 -3.19 -32.75 5.06
C PHE A 828 -2.50 -32.81 3.69
N SER A 829 -3.20 -32.42 2.62
CA SER A 829 -2.68 -32.42 1.25
C SER A 829 -2.95 -31.10 0.54
N LYS A 830 -2.12 -30.75 -0.46
CA LYS A 830 -2.32 -29.55 -1.29
C LYS A 830 -3.72 -29.48 -1.90
N GLU A 831 -4.28 -30.62 -2.31
CA GLU A 831 -5.63 -30.68 -2.87
C GLU A 831 -6.69 -30.32 -1.82
N ALA A 832 -6.57 -30.85 -0.60
CA ALA A 832 -7.51 -30.55 0.47
C ALA A 832 -7.47 -29.06 0.88
N ILE A 833 -6.27 -28.49 1.03
CA ILE A 833 -6.10 -27.07 1.37
C ILE A 833 -6.56 -26.17 0.20
N SER A 834 -6.28 -26.55 -1.04
CA SER A 834 -6.73 -25.81 -2.21
C SER A 834 -8.27 -25.78 -2.32
N ASN A 835 -8.95 -26.87 -1.96
CA ASN A 835 -10.41 -26.91 -1.92
C ASN A 835 -10.99 -25.98 -0.83
N ASP A 836 -10.36 -25.95 0.35
CA ASP A 836 -10.72 -25.01 1.41
C ASP A 836 -10.53 -23.56 0.94
N PHE A 837 -9.42 -23.25 0.29
CA PHE A 837 -9.12 -21.91 -0.21
C PHE A 837 -10.02 -21.48 -1.35
N ALA A 838 -10.39 -22.38 -2.25
CA ALA A 838 -11.41 -22.13 -3.27
C ALA A 838 -12.78 -21.83 -2.63
N TYR A 839 -13.14 -22.55 -1.56
CA TYR A 839 -14.37 -22.29 -0.81
C TYR A 839 -14.31 -20.92 -0.11
N LEU A 840 -13.22 -20.65 0.61
CA LEU A 840 -12.99 -19.39 1.30
C LEU A 840 -13.07 -18.22 0.34
N LYS A 841 -12.37 -18.31 -0.80
CA LYS A 841 -12.37 -17.29 -1.83
C LYS A 841 -13.79 -17.01 -2.32
N ARG A 842 -14.52 -18.05 -2.75
CA ARG A 842 -15.88 -17.89 -3.25
C ARG A 842 -16.84 -17.29 -2.22
N THR A 843 -16.69 -17.68 -0.95
CA THR A 843 -17.67 -17.38 0.11
C THR A 843 -17.43 -16.02 0.76
N TYR A 844 -16.18 -15.60 0.90
CA TYR A 844 -15.81 -14.41 1.66
C TYR A 844 -15.09 -13.35 0.84
N VAL A 845 -14.25 -13.77 -0.12
CA VAL A 845 -13.48 -12.84 -0.96
C VAL A 845 -14.32 -12.36 -2.15
N ASP A 846 -14.97 -13.27 -2.88
CA ASP A 846 -15.70 -12.91 -4.10
C ASP A 846 -17.13 -12.41 -3.81
N ALA A 847 -17.68 -12.78 -2.65
CA ALA A 847 -19.06 -12.44 -2.27
C ALA A 847 -19.21 -11.04 -1.67
N PHE A 848 -18.13 -10.45 -1.14
CA PHE A 848 -18.12 -9.14 -0.51
C PHE A 848 -17.19 -8.19 -1.27
N PRO A 849 -17.42 -6.86 -1.26
CA PRO A 849 -16.48 -5.90 -1.85
C PRO A 849 -15.15 -5.80 -1.08
N ASN A 850 -14.10 -5.30 -1.73
CA ASN A 850 -12.73 -5.24 -1.18
C ASN A 850 -12.61 -4.51 0.16
N GLU A 851 -13.44 -3.48 0.39
CA GLU A 851 -13.48 -2.67 1.61
C GLU A 851 -13.97 -3.46 2.85
N TYR A 852 -14.41 -4.71 2.70
CA TYR A 852 -14.89 -5.56 3.80
C TYR A 852 -13.84 -6.54 4.32
N TYR A 853 -12.74 -6.82 3.58
CA TYR A 853 -11.86 -7.97 3.88
C TYR A 853 -10.34 -7.82 3.60
N ARG A 854 -9.75 -6.62 3.71
CA ARG A 854 -8.32 -6.39 3.35
C ARG A 854 -7.51 -5.67 4.43
N LEU A 855 -6.22 -6.00 4.59
CA LEU A 855 -5.22 -5.15 5.27
C LEU A 855 -4.51 -4.29 4.21
N TRP A 856 -3.96 -3.14 4.61
CA TRP A 856 -3.03 -2.37 3.79
C TRP A 856 -1.61 -2.67 4.22
N ASN A 857 -0.70 -2.79 3.25
CA ASN A 857 0.71 -3.05 3.51
C ASN A 857 1.64 -1.84 3.37
N GLY A 858 1.08 -0.63 3.28
CA GLY A 858 1.85 0.59 3.00
C GLY A 858 1.89 0.98 1.52
N GLU A 859 1.42 0.14 0.60
CA GLU A 859 1.36 0.44 -0.85
C GLU A 859 0.05 0.00 -1.51
N SER A 860 -0.65 -1.02 -0.97
CA SER A 860 -1.92 -1.53 -1.54
C SER A 860 -2.76 -2.28 -0.50
N TRP A 861 -4.09 -2.27 -0.68
CA TRP A 861 -5.00 -3.10 0.11
C TRP A 861 -4.99 -4.53 -0.43
N GLN A 862 -4.57 -5.50 0.37
CA GLN A 862 -4.55 -6.92 -0.01
C GLN A 862 -5.35 -7.78 0.97
N SER A 863 -5.91 -8.87 0.46
CA SER A 863 -6.39 -9.97 1.29
C SER A 863 -5.17 -10.61 1.96
N PHE A 864 -5.23 -10.80 3.27
CA PHE A 864 -4.19 -11.51 4.00
C PHE A 864 -4.76 -12.72 4.70
N MET A 865 -4.06 -13.82 4.56
CA MET A 865 -4.32 -15.04 5.30
C MET A 865 -3.19 -15.19 6.31
N SER A 866 -3.51 -15.02 7.60
CA SER A 866 -2.65 -15.51 8.67
C SER A 866 -2.92 -17.00 8.86
N ILE A 867 -1.90 -17.79 9.18
CA ILE A 867 -2.08 -19.23 9.39
C ILE A 867 -1.51 -19.60 10.74
N PHE A 868 -2.32 -20.35 11.49
CA PHE A 868 -1.89 -21.03 12.71
C PHE A 868 -1.50 -22.46 12.31
N ILE A 869 -0.20 -22.75 12.23
CA ILE A 869 0.30 -24.10 11.97
C ILE A 869 0.58 -24.75 13.33
N THR A 870 -0.22 -25.77 13.68
CA THR A 870 -0.27 -26.28 15.06
C THR A 870 0.64 -27.49 15.35
N HIS A 871 1.33 -28.09 14.35
CA HIS A 871 2.08 -29.33 14.57
C HIS A 871 3.43 -29.38 13.84
N GLY A 872 4.46 -29.86 14.57
CA GLY A 872 5.90 -29.74 14.34
C GLY A 872 6.56 -30.38 13.10
N ASP A 873 5.92 -30.30 11.93
CA ASP A 873 6.55 -30.43 10.60
C ASP A 873 6.34 -29.11 9.79
N ASP A 874 6.67 -27.99 10.42
CA ASP A 874 6.20 -26.63 10.03
C ASP A 874 6.56 -26.20 8.60
N VAL A 875 7.71 -26.64 8.05
CA VAL A 875 8.17 -26.22 6.72
C VAL A 875 7.36 -26.87 5.60
N TYR A 876 7.07 -28.17 5.69
CA TYR A 876 6.28 -28.88 4.67
C TYR A 876 4.86 -28.33 4.62
N ARG A 877 4.25 -28.13 5.80
CA ARG A 877 2.90 -27.58 5.90
C ARG A 877 2.85 -26.14 5.38
N ALA A 878 3.79 -25.29 5.76
CA ALA A 878 3.89 -23.93 5.23
C ALA A 878 4.02 -23.93 3.70
N GLY A 879 4.85 -24.80 3.12
CA GLY A 879 5.00 -24.92 1.66
C GLY A 879 3.72 -25.37 0.94
N VAL A 880 3.01 -26.37 1.48
CA VAL A 880 1.72 -26.83 0.93
C VAL A 880 0.69 -25.71 0.93
N VAL A 881 0.59 -25.00 2.05
CA VAL A 881 -0.43 -23.97 2.22
C VAL A 881 -0.08 -22.71 1.42
N TYR A 882 1.19 -22.31 1.38
CA TYR A 882 1.66 -21.24 0.50
C TYR A 882 1.36 -21.55 -0.97
N THR A 883 1.66 -22.77 -1.43
CA THR A 883 1.38 -23.13 -2.83
C THR A 883 -0.12 -23.14 -3.12
N ALA A 884 -0.96 -23.61 -2.19
CA ALA A 884 -2.41 -23.54 -2.33
C ALA A 884 -2.92 -22.08 -2.34
N ASN A 885 -2.34 -21.19 -1.53
CA ASN A 885 -2.65 -19.76 -1.48
C ASN A 885 -2.35 -19.09 -2.83
N VAL A 886 -1.18 -19.37 -3.40
CA VAL A 886 -0.76 -18.87 -4.72
C VAL A 886 -1.67 -19.39 -5.82
N ASP A 887 -1.98 -20.70 -5.84
CA ASP A 887 -2.86 -21.31 -6.85
C ASP A 887 -4.29 -20.73 -6.83
N ASN A 888 -4.77 -20.29 -5.67
CA ASN A 888 -6.09 -19.68 -5.49
C ASN A 888 -6.08 -18.15 -5.52
N ALA A 889 -4.93 -17.51 -5.77
CA ALA A 889 -4.77 -16.05 -5.85
C ALA A 889 -5.35 -15.29 -4.63
N LEU A 890 -5.12 -15.81 -3.42
CA LEU A 890 -5.70 -15.30 -2.17
C LEU A 890 -4.92 -14.14 -1.52
N GLY A 891 -3.79 -13.71 -2.10
CA GLY A 891 -3.01 -12.55 -1.62
C GLY A 891 -1.84 -12.92 -0.71
N GLY A 892 -1.51 -12.04 0.24
CA GLY A 892 -0.31 -12.16 1.08
C GLY A 892 -0.40 -13.25 2.14
N PHE A 893 0.67 -14.04 2.28
CA PHE A 893 0.81 -15.14 3.23
C PHE A 893 1.62 -14.70 4.46
N ILE A 894 0.95 -14.60 5.61
CA ILE A 894 1.58 -14.22 6.88
C ILE A 894 1.67 -15.45 7.78
N ALA A 895 2.89 -15.82 8.18
CA ALA A 895 3.13 -17.01 8.99
C ALA A 895 3.50 -16.66 10.44
N TRP A 896 3.25 -17.58 11.36
CA TRP A 896 3.90 -17.53 12.66
C TRP A 896 5.39 -17.88 12.50
N PRO A 897 6.33 -17.11 13.08
CA PRO A 897 7.76 -17.36 12.86
C PRO A 897 8.23 -18.56 13.67
N THR A 898 8.95 -19.48 13.03
CA THR A 898 9.69 -20.55 13.71
C THR A 898 11.21 -20.29 13.61
N PRO A 899 12.02 -20.78 14.58
CA PRO A 899 13.47 -20.54 14.59
C PRO A 899 14.27 -21.16 13.42
N ALA A 900 13.60 -21.89 12.51
CA ALA A 900 14.26 -22.55 11.38
C ALA A 900 14.13 -21.69 10.11
N ASP A 901 15.28 -21.31 9.54
CA ASP A 901 15.49 -20.43 8.38
C ASP A 901 14.76 -20.83 7.06
N GLU A 902 13.88 -21.83 7.05
CA GLU A 902 13.24 -22.34 5.82
C GLU A 902 11.83 -21.80 5.56
N ILE A 903 11.05 -21.43 6.58
CA ILE A 903 9.68 -20.89 6.40
C ILE A 903 9.68 -19.52 5.70
N GLN A 904 10.76 -18.73 5.84
CA GLN A 904 10.90 -17.41 5.21
C GLN A 904 10.78 -17.40 3.68
N ARG A 905 10.99 -18.54 3.02
CA ARG A 905 10.85 -18.68 1.56
C ARG A 905 9.39 -18.73 1.10
N TYR A 906 8.49 -19.09 2.02
CA TYR A 906 7.08 -19.32 1.76
C TYR A 906 6.20 -18.26 2.44
N ALA A 907 6.76 -17.28 3.14
CA ALA A 907 5.99 -16.23 3.80
C ALA A 907 6.36 -14.83 3.35
N ASP A 908 5.35 -14.03 3.08
CA ASP A 908 5.46 -12.61 2.74
C ASP A 908 5.75 -11.78 4.00
N SER A 909 5.32 -12.26 5.16
CA SER A 909 5.44 -11.58 6.46
C SER A 909 5.28 -12.56 7.64
N PHE A 910 5.47 -12.05 8.86
CA PHE A 910 5.25 -12.76 10.11
C PHE A 910 4.35 -11.98 11.07
N TYR A 911 3.71 -12.73 11.98
CA TYR A 911 2.92 -12.16 13.07
C TYR A 911 3.29 -12.75 14.44
N ALA A 912 3.17 -11.94 15.49
CA ALA A 912 3.39 -12.39 16.86
C ALA A 912 2.16 -13.09 17.43
N TRP A 913 2.36 -14.12 18.24
CA TRP A 913 1.30 -14.78 19.03
C TRP A 913 1.71 -14.85 20.50
N VAL A 914 0.76 -15.10 21.41
CA VAL A 914 1.03 -15.23 22.84
C VAL A 914 1.94 -16.44 23.11
N GLN A 915 3.12 -16.20 23.70
CA GLN A 915 4.12 -17.22 24.01
C GLN A 915 5.00 -16.78 25.20
N PRO A 916 5.39 -17.69 26.12
CA PRO A 916 6.35 -17.40 27.18
C PRO A 916 7.79 -17.36 26.64
N ASP A 917 8.72 -16.83 27.43
CA ASP A 917 10.09 -16.51 27.00
C ASP A 917 10.88 -17.69 26.41
N ASN A 918 10.63 -18.94 26.80
CA ASN A 918 11.36 -20.11 26.32
C ASN A 918 10.44 -21.27 25.86
N GLY A 919 9.14 -21.00 25.67
CA GLY A 919 8.13 -22.04 25.41
C GLY A 919 7.72 -22.88 26.63
N ASP A 920 8.49 -22.84 27.71
CA ASP A 920 8.13 -23.41 29.01
C ASP A 920 7.33 -22.41 29.84
N TRP A 921 6.09 -22.76 30.20
CA TRP A 921 5.20 -21.88 30.96
C TRP A 921 5.57 -21.90 32.45
N ALA A 922 5.88 -20.72 33.00
CA ALA A 922 6.19 -20.59 34.42
C ALA A 922 4.97 -20.96 35.28
N ALA A 923 5.16 -21.89 36.23
CA ALA A 923 4.08 -22.40 37.08
C ALA A 923 3.42 -21.33 37.97
N ASP A 924 4.09 -20.18 38.17
CA ASP A 924 3.60 -19.04 38.96
C ASP A 924 3.00 -17.91 38.11
N GLY A 925 2.91 -18.07 36.79
CA GLY A 925 2.37 -17.05 35.88
C GLY A 925 3.25 -15.81 35.74
N SER A 926 4.50 -15.88 36.21
CA SER A 926 5.44 -14.75 36.24
C SER A 926 6.11 -14.46 34.88
N ASP A 927 6.02 -15.37 33.92
CA ASP A 927 6.52 -15.18 32.56
C ASP A 927 5.41 -14.61 31.67
N TRP A 928 5.64 -13.41 31.13
CA TRP A 928 4.68 -12.72 30.27
C TRP A 928 5.13 -12.61 28.80
N GLY A 929 6.27 -13.20 28.44
CA GLY A 929 6.77 -13.24 27.06
C GLY A 929 7.60 -12.03 26.63
N GLU A 930 8.25 -11.31 27.56
CA GLU A 930 9.09 -10.15 27.25
C GLU A 930 10.24 -10.49 26.31
N ARG A 931 11.00 -11.54 26.66
CA ARG A 931 12.15 -12.02 25.88
C ARG A 931 11.65 -12.60 24.56
N TYR A 932 10.54 -13.34 24.57
CA TYR A 932 9.96 -13.85 23.32
C TYR A 932 9.69 -12.71 22.32
N LEU A 933 8.93 -11.69 22.73
CA LEU A 933 8.62 -10.56 21.84
C LEU A 933 9.88 -9.80 21.41
N ASN A 934 10.73 -9.43 22.35
CA ASN A 934 11.84 -8.52 22.06
C ASN A 934 13.02 -9.23 21.36
N VAL A 935 13.37 -10.43 21.83
CA VAL A 935 14.58 -11.17 21.41
C VAL A 935 14.27 -12.20 20.34
N ASP A 936 13.16 -12.94 20.45
CA ASP A 936 12.89 -14.05 19.53
C ASP A 936 11.95 -13.65 18.37
N PHE A 937 11.18 -12.58 18.51
CA PHE A 937 10.31 -12.06 17.45
C PHE A 937 10.88 -10.78 16.80
N TYR A 938 10.85 -9.63 17.49
CA TYR A 938 11.21 -8.35 16.88
C TYR A 938 12.69 -8.23 16.49
N SER A 939 13.61 -8.86 17.24
CA SER A 939 15.03 -8.82 16.89
C SER A 939 15.37 -9.54 15.57
N PRO A 940 14.90 -10.79 15.32
CA PRO A 940 15.01 -11.43 14.01
C PRO A 940 14.33 -10.65 12.90
N ILE A 941 13.17 -10.03 13.16
CA ILE A 941 12.49 -9.17 12.16
C ILE A 941 13.41 -8.05 11.67
N ARG A 942 14.10 -7.36 12.58
CA ARG A 942 15.04 -6.28 12.23
C ARG A 942 16.32 -6.74 11.54
N THR A 943 16.77 -7.97 11.79
CA THR A 943 18.13 -8.41 11.44
C THR A 943 18.16 -9.45 10.32
N VAL A 944 17.29 -10.46 10.41
CA VAL A 944 17.21 -11.57 9.46
C VAL A 944 16.15 -11.30 8.40
N PHE A 945 15.02 -10.68 8.77
CA PHE A 945 13.86 -10.49 7.89
C PHE A 945 13.69 -9.03 7.42
N SER A 946 14.77 -8.26 7.36
CA SER A 946 14.74 -6.82 7.04
C SER A 946 14.27 -6.48 5.62
N SER A 947 14.18 -7.48 4.73
CA SER A 947 13.66 -7.35 3.38
C SER A 947 12.14 -7.53 3.27
N LYS A 948 11.47 -7.96 4.34
CA LYS A 948 10.00 -8.15 4.35
C LYS A 948 9.33 -6.77 4.51
N GLN A 949 8.27 -6.52 3.74
CA GLN A 949 7.63 -5.18 3.68
C GLN A 949 6.52 -4.98 4.71
N LEU A 950 6.00 -6.05 5.31
CA LEU A 950 4.91 -6.05 6.27
C LEU A 950 5.33 -6.86 7.50
N THR A 951 4.96 -6.46 8.72
CA THR A 951 5.08 -7.27 9.95
C THR A 951 3.96 -6.89 10.91
N ILE A 952 3.31 -7.89 11.52
CA ILE A 952 2.22 -7.68 12.47
C ILE A 952 2.73 -7.89 13.90
N GLY A 953 2.72 -6.83 14.70
CA GLY A 953 3.03 -6.89 16.12
C GLY A 953 1.88 -7.51 16.93
N GLY A 954 2.15 -7.94 18.16
CA GLY A 954 1.16 -8.60 19.01
C GLY A 954 1.02 -7.92 20.38
N ALA A 955 -0.21 -7.83 20.87
CA ALA A 955 -0.53 -7.40 22.23
C ALA A 955 -1.53 -8.37 22.87
N TRP A 956 -1.25 -8.87 24.08
CA TRP A 956 -2.10 -9.81 24.81
C TRP A 956 -2.26 -9.43 26.27
N ALA A 957 -3.40 -9.78 26.86
CA ALA A 957 -3.71 -9.46 28.25
C ALA A 957 -3.18 -10.46 29.26
N GLY A 958 -2.91 -11.70 28.86
CA GLY A 958 -2.49 -12.81 29.69
C GLY A 958 -2.88 -14.14 29.02
N PHE A 959 -2.68 -15.25 29.72
CA PHE A 959 -3.04 -16.59 29.24
C PHE A 959 -3.38 -17.47 30.44
N ASP A 960 -4.48 -18.20 30.39
CA ASP A 960 -4.82 -19.19 31.40
C ASP A 960 -5.63 -20.28 30.71
N ASP A 961 -5.12 -21.50 30.65
CA ASP A 961 -5.89 -22.65 30.17
C ASP A 961 -6.07 -23.72 31.26
N ARG A 962 -5.74 -23.37 32.52
CA ARG A 962 -5.71 -24.34 33.62
C ARG A 962 -7.06 -24.95 33.96
N GLN A 963 -8.12 -24.23 33.60
CA GLN A 963 -9.50 -24.65 33.80
C GLN A 963 -10.06 -25.43 32.60
N VAL A 964 -9.26 -25.62 31.54
CA VAL A 964 -9.63 -26.30 30.28
C VAL A 964 -9.05 -27.72 30.25
N ASN A 965 -9.92 -28.73 30.17
CA ASN A 965 -9.50 -30.14 30.03
C ASN A 965 -9.53 -30.60 28.56
N TRP A 966 -8.57 -30.11 27.78
CA TRP A 966 -8.45 -30.41 26.34
C TRP A 966 -8.22 -31.90 26.03
N TYR A 967 -7.57 -32.66 26.92
CA TYR A 967 -7.21 -34.07 26.66
C TYR A 967 -8.36 -35.08 26.84
N ALA A 968 -9.30 -34.84 27.76
CA ALA A 968 -10.40 -35.78 28.00
C ALA A 968 -11.39 -35.88 26.81
N ALA A 969 -11.45 -34.85 25.95
CA ALA A 969 -12.36 -34.77 24.81
C ALA A 969 -11.78 -35.34 23.50
N GLN A 970 -10.45 -35.43 23.36
CA GLN A 970 -9.78 -35.85 22.12
C GLN A 970 -9.15 -37.26 22.19
N TYR A 971 -8.76 -37.74 23.38
CA TYR A 971 -8.16 -39.08 23.54
C TYR A 971 -8.63 -39.76 24.85
N PRO A 972 -9.49 -40.81 24.80
CA PRO A 972 -10.03 -41.45 26.01
C PRO A 972 -9.03 -42.34 26.76
N ASN A 973 -7.72 -42.22 26.50
CA ASN A 973 -6.68 -43.02 27.14
C ASN A 973 -5.95 -42.18 28.20
N PRO A 974 -6.06 -42.50 29.50
CA PRO A 974 -5.53 -41.69 30.62
C PRO A 974 -4.00 -41.72 30.77
N SER A 975 -3.25 -42.07 29.71
CA SER A 975 -1.81 -42.33 29.75
C SER A 975 -0.96 -41.29 29.01
N VAL A 976 -1.57 -40.23 28.45
CA VAL A 976 -0.85 -39.19 27.69
C VAL A 976 -1.41 -37.82 28.05
N GLY A 977 -0.64 -37.07 28.84
CA GLY A 977 -0.76 -35.62 29.01
C GLY A 977 -1.68 -35.12 30.14
N GLU A 978 -1.10 -34.31 31.01
CA GLU A 978 -1.74 -33.59 32.11
C GLU A 978 -2.81 -32.60 31.58
N PRO A 979 -3.83 -32.22 32.39
CA PRO A 979 -4.73 -31.09 32.08
C PRO A 979 -3.96 -29.80 31.78
N GLY A 980 -4.59 -28.83 31.10
CA GLY A 980 -4.00 -27.52 30.79
C GLY A 980 -3.26 -26.97 32.02
N ASN A 981 -1.99 -26.65 31.86
CA ASN A 981 -1.14 -26.16 32.94
C ASN A 981 -0.33 -24.94 32.47
N ARG A 982 -0.82 -24.24 31.44
CA ARG A 982 -0.19 -23.06 30.86
C ARG A 982 -0.83 -21.83 31.47
N TRP A 983 0.00 -20.97 32.06
CA TRP A 983 -0.48 -19.80 32.78
C TRP A 983 0.48 -18.63 32.67
N MET A 984 -0.11 -17.46 32.42
CA MET A 984 0.48 -16.12 32.40
C MET A 984 -0.53 -15.18 33.07
N ASP A 985 -0.16 -14.66 34.25
CA ASP A 985 -1.01 -13.75 35.01
C ASP A 985 -1.19 -12.43 34.25
N ARG A 986 -2.43 -11.93 34.19
CA ARG A 986 -2.74 -10.66 33.53
C ARG A 986 -2.09 -9.44 34.19
N ARG A 987 -1.91 -9.49 35.52
CA ARG A 987 -1.36 -8.42 36.37
C ARG A 987 -2.07 -7.09 36.16
N GLY A 988 -3.41 -7.15 36.15
CA GLY A 988 -4.24 -6.03 35.73
C GLY A 988 -3.93 -5.65 34.28
N LEU A 989 -3.65 -4.37 34.02
CA LEU A 989 -3.30 -3.89 32.67
C LEU A 989 -1.81 -4.05 32.32
N PHE A 990 -0.95 -4.51 33.24
CA PHE A 990 0.50 -4.49 33.03
C PHE A 990 0.94 -5.30 31.81
N VAL A 991 0.46 -6.53 31.63
CA VAL A 991 0.89 -7.38 30.51
C VAL A 991 0.40 -6.82 29.18
N PHE A 992 -0.87 -6.42 29.11
CA PHE A 992 -1.45 -5.81 27.90
C PHE A 992 -0.72 -4.52 27.49
N THR A 993 -0.47 -3.64 28.45
CA THR A 993 0.21 -2.37 28.17
C THR A 993 1.68 -2.54 27.83
N SER A 994 2.35 -3.54 28.41
CA SER A 994 3.78 -3.82 28.15
C SER A 994 4.00 -4.47 26.78
N THR A 995 3.17 -5.46 26.42
CA THR A 995 3.25 -6.11 25.11
C THR A 995 2.93 -5.13 23.98
N TRP A 996 1.90 -4.28 24.16
CA TRP A 996 1.61 -3.17 23.26
C TRP A 996 2.79 -2.21 23.10
N ALA A 997 3.39 -1.75 24.21
CA ALA A 997 4.50 -0.81 24.17
C ALA A 997 5.72 -1.37 23.42
N LEU A 998 5.97 -2.68 23.49
CA LEU A 998 7.01 -3.33 22.70
C LEU A 998 6.70 -3.31 21.20
N ALA A 999 5.45 -3.55 20.79
CA ALA A 999 5.03 -3.45 19.40
C ALA A 999 5.13 -2.01 18.87
N GLU A 1000 4.64 -1.04 19.65
CA GLU A 1000 4.69 0.38 19.33
C GLU A 1000 6.14 0.91 19.20
N ALA A 1001 7.07 0.38 19.99
CA ALA A 1001 8.48 0.71 19.87
C ALA A 1001 9.11 0.29 18.53
N GLU A 1002 8.43 -0.55 17.74
CA GLU A 1002 8.87 -1.03 16.41
C GLU A 1002 8.20 -0.29 15.25
N PHE A 1003 7.33 0.68 15.53
CA PHE A 1003 6.51 1.39 14.55
C PHE A 1003 7.30 2.00 13.38
N ASN A 1004 8.40 2.70 13.68
CA ASN A 1004 9.26 3.40 12.71
C ASN A 1004 10.57 2.66 12.38
N LYS A 1005 10.74 1.40 12.83
CA LYS A 1005 11.97 0.63 12.58
C LYS A 1005 11.91 -0.06 11.21
N THR A 1006 13.00 -0.67 10.76
CA THR A 1006 13.04 -1.38 9.48
C THR A 1006 13.12 -2.91 9.73
N PRO A 1007 12.13 -3.70 9.25
CA PRO A 1007 10.89 -3.28 8.61
C PRO A 1007 9.89 -2.72 9.65
N PRO A 1008 8.99 -1.80 9.25
CA PRO A 1008 8.12 -1.11 10.21
C PRO A 1008 6.97 -1.99 10.68
N VAL A 1009 6.67 -1.95 11.98
CA VAL A 1009 5.50 -2.62 12.58
C VAL A 1009 4.33 -1.64 12.61
N ARG A 1010 3.66 -1.50 11.46
CA ARG A 1010 2.52 -0.59 11.24
C ARG A 1010 1.15 -1.22 11.53
N THR A 1011 1.14 -2.47 11.97
CA THR A 1011 -0.10 -3.19 12.33
C THR A 1011 0.11 -3.95 13.63
N ILE A 1012 -0.85 -3.82 14.54
CA ILE A 1012 -0.92 -4.59 15.80
C ILE A 1012 -2.13 -5.50 15.75
N GLN A 1013 -1.93 -6.76 16.11
CA GLN A 1013 -3.03 -7.66 16.47
C GLN A 1013 -3.19 -7.75 17.98
N VAL A 1014 -4.43 -7.69 18.43
CA VAL A 1014 -4.84 -7.96 19.81
C VAL A 1014 -5.20 -9.43 19.93
N ILE A 1015 -4.52 -10.12 20.84
CA ILE A 1015 -4.62 -11.56 21.08
C ILE A 1015 -5.24 -11.73 22.47
N THR A 1016 -6.55 -11.91 22.59
CA THR A 1016 -7.58 -12.00 21.54
C THR A 1016 -8.81 -11.17 21.94
N TRP A 1017 -9.75 -10.94 21.02
CA TRP A 1017 -11.04 -10.34 21.40
C TRP A 1017 -11.79 -11.26 22.37
N ASN A 1018 -12.05 -12.51 21.99
CA ASN A 1018 -12.97 -13.38 22.72
C ASN A 1018 -12.52 -14.85 22.86
N ASP A 1019 -11.21 -15.15 22.87
CA ASP A 1019 -10.77 -16.50 23.25
C ASP A 1019 -10.81 -16.67 24.79
N TRP A 1020 -12.01 -17.00 25.26
CA TRP A 1020 -12.32 -17.27 26.66
C TRP A 1020 -11.74 -18.60 27.17
N ASN A 1021 -11.38 -19.51 26.27
CA ASN A 1021 -10.80 -20.81 26.62
C ASN A 1021 -9.35 -20.65 27.06
N GLU A 1022 -8.56 -19.87 26.32
CA GLU A 1022 -7.15 -19.61 26.65
C GLU A 1022 -6.96 -18.43 27.62
N GLY A 1023 -8.04 -17.79 28.05
CA GLY A 1023 -7.97 -16.67 28.99
C GLY A 1023 -7.26 -15.43 28.42
N THR A 1024 -7.12 -15.33 27.09
CA THR A 1024 -6.51 -14.19 26.38
C THR A 1024 -7.54 -13.10 26.03
N ALA A 1025 -8.84 -13.40 26.12
CA ALA A 1025 -9.94 -12.50 25.77
C ALA A 1025 -9.83 -11.11 26.44
N ILE A 1026 -10.17 -10.06 25.69
CA ILE A 1026 -10.30 -8.67 26.18
C ILE A 1026 -11.72 -8.11 26.03
N GLU A 1027 -12.62 -8.86 25.38
CA GLU A 1027 -14.05 -8.58 25.32
C GLU A 1027 -14.56 -8.23 26.74
N PRO A 1028 -15.36 -7.16 26.91
CA PRO A 1028 -15.86 -6.78 28.22
C PRO A 1028 -16.47 -7.95 29.01
N SER A 1029 -16.00 -8.12 30.24
CA SER A 1029 -16.41 -9.24 31.11
C SER A 1029 -17.40 -8.81 32.18
N GLY A 1030 -18.08 -9.79 32.77
CA GLY A 1030 -18.98 -9.60 33.91
C GLY A 1030 -18.28 -9.07 35.17
N SER A 1031 -19.08 -8.80 36.20
CA SER A 1031 -18.65 -8.09 37.42
C SER A 1031 -18.09 -8.97 38.53
N SER A 1032 -18.08 -10.30 38.38
CA SER A 1032 -17.67 -11.22 39.45
C SER A 1032 -17.12 -12.55 38.92
N GLY A 1033 -16.15 -13.13 39.63
CA GLY A 1033 -15.52 -14.43 39.33
C GLY A 1033 -14.05 -14.34 38.91
N PRO A 1034 -13.30 -15.48 38.86
CA PRO A 1034 -11.95 -15.51 38.30
C PRO A 1034 -11.94 -15.01 36.86
N GLY A 1035 -11.04 -14.09 36.53
CA GLY A 1035 -10.97 -13.49 35.19
C GLY A 1035 -11.99 -12.36 34.92
N ALA A 1036 -12.73 -11.88 35.92
CA ALA A 1036 -13.58 -10.69 35.79
C ALA A 1036 -12.75 -9.38 35.78
N TYR A 1037 -13.02 -8.53 34.81
CA TYR A 1037 -12.31 -7.29 34.55
C TYR A 1037 -13.18 -6.14 34.01
N GLY A 1038 -14.50 -6.34 33.86
CA GLY A 1038 -15.40 -5.31 33.38
C GLY A 1038 -14.98 -4.77 32.01
N TYR A 1039 -14.91 -3.44 31.90
CA TYR A 1039 -14.55 -2.72 30.66
C TYR A 1039 -13.07 -2.35 30.56
N GLN A 1040 -12.23 -2.66 31.56
CA GLN A 1040 -10.89 -2.06 31.68
C GLN A 1040 -9.98 -2.30 30.45
N TYR A 1041 -10.05 -3.47 29.80
CA TYR A 1041 -9.25 -3.75 28.61
C TYR A 1041 -9.84 -3.12 27.34
N ALA A 1042 -11.17 -3.00 27.25
CA ALA A 1042 -11.82 -2.31 26.15
C ALA A 1042 -11.51 -0.80 26.18
N ASP A 1043 -11.58 -0.19 27.36
CA ASP A 1043 -11.19 1.22 27.57
C ASP A 1043 -9.70 1.42 27.28
N ALA A 1044 -8.82 0.54 27.78
CA ALA A 1044 -7.38 0.61 27.50
C ALA A 1044 -7.03 0.40 26.02
N LEU A 1045 -7.76 -0.50 25.33
CA LEU A 1045 -7.62 -0.71 23.90
C LEU A 1045 -8.02 0.54 23.12
N ARG A 1046 -9.18 1.12 23.43
CA ARG A 1046 -9.66 2.36 22.79
C ARG A 1046 -8.62 3.46 22.80
N ASP A 1047 -8.09 3.77 24.00
CA ASP A 1047 -7.14 4.87 24.17
C ASP A 1047 -5.83 4.61 23.43
N ARG A 1048 -5.37 3.35 23.40
CA ARG A 1048 -4.13 2.97 22.72
C ARG A 1048 -4.27 2.90 21.21
N ALA A 1049 -5.38 2.34 20.73
CA ALA A 1049 -5.69 2.24 19.31
C ALA A 1049 -5.89 3.63 18.70
N ALA A 1050 -6.58 4.54 19.39
CA ALA A 1050 -6.70 5.93 18.94
C ALA A 1050 -5.33 6.58 18.73
N ASN A 1051 -4.41 6.42 19.70
CA ASN A 1051 -3.06 6.99 19.58
C ASN A 1051 -2.24 6.33 18.46
N PHE A 1052 -2.33 5.01 18.31
CA PHE A 1052 -1.61 4.27 17.26
C PHE A 1052 -2.11 4.61 15.84
N ARG A 1053 -3.41 4.92 15.72
CA ARG A 1053 -4.10 5.37 14.51
C ARG A 1053 -4.00 6.89 14.27
N SER A 1054 -3.11 7.56 15.00
CA SER A 1054 -2.91 9.01 14.92
C SER A 1054 -4.19 9.86 15.08
N ARG A 1055 -5.21 9.35 15.79
CA ARG A 1055 -6.49 10.04 15.96
C ARG A 1055 -6.33 11.34 16.75
N ARG A 1056 -6.95 12.41 16.26
CA ARG A 1056 -6.99 13.72 16.95
C ARG A 1056 -7.94 13.71 18.15
N GLU A 1057 -8.94 12.84 18.13
CA GLU A 1057 -9.90 12.64 19.20
C GLU A 1057 -10.16 11.14 19.40
N THR A 1058 -10.25 10.72 20.66
CA THR A 1058 -10.60 9.35 21.05
C THR A 1058 -12.11 9.23 21.22
N ASN A 1059 -12.70 8.11 20.78
CA ASN A 1059 -14.11 7.80 21.05
C ASN A 1059 -14.45 7.86 22.56
N ASP A 1060 -15.71 8.14 22.89
CA ASP A 1060 -16.19 8.15 24.27
C ASP A 1060 -16.28 6.72 24.84
N ALA A 1061 -15.90 6.53 26.11
CA ALA A 1061 -16.10 5.28 26.87
C ALA A 1061 -17.55 4.81 26.93
N LEU A 1062 -18.50 5.73 26.77
CA LEU A 1062 -19.92 5.43 26.63
C LEU A 1062 -20.21 4.50 25.45
N GLY A 1063 -19.45 4.59 24.34
CA GLY A 1063 -19.66 3.78 23.14
C GLY A 1063 -19.65 2.27 23.44
N VAL A 1064 -18.64 1.77 24.14
CA VAL A 1064 -18.54 0.33 24.48
C VAL A 1064 -19.72 -0.13 25.34
N ARG A 1065 -20.22 0.74 26.22
CA ARG A 1065 -21.37 0.49 27.10
C ARG A 1065 -22.69 0.52 26.32
N LEU A 1066 -22.79 1.37 25.31
CA LEU A 1066 -23.94 1.46 24.43
C LEU A 1066 -24.07 0.25 23.51
N ALA A 1067 -22.97 -0.30 23.01
CA ALA A 1067 -23.01 -1.54 22.23
C ALA A 1067 -23.73 -2.65 23.02
N ARG A 1068 -23.40 -2.80 24.31
CA ARG A 1068 -24.11 -3.72 25.23
C ARG A 1068 -25.60 -3.36 25.36
N LYS A 1069 -25.94 -2.07 25.49
CA LYS A 1069 -27.33 -1.62 25.63
C LYS A 1069 -28.15 -1.92 24.37
N ILE A 1070 -27.57 -1.71 23.19
CA ILE A 1070 -28.17 -2.04 21.88
C ILE A 1070 -28.45 -3.55 21.81
N TYR A 1071 -27.49 -4.40 22.20
CA TYR A 1071 -27.69 -5.85 22.25
C TYR A 1071 -28.94 -6.24 23.06
N PHE A 1072 -29.04 -5.77 24.31
CA PHE A 1072 -30.20 -6.10 25.15
C PHE A 1072 -31.50 -5.47 24.63
N ALA A 1073 -31.45 -4.28 24.03
CA ALA A 1073 -32.60 -3.67 23.37
C ALA A 1073 -33.10 -4.55 22.20
N ARG A 1074 -32.20 -5.04 21.35
CA ARG A 1074 -32.53 -5.98 20.25
C ARG A 1074 -33.23 -7.24 20.78
N LYS A 1075 -32.77 -7.75 21.92
CA LYS A 1075 -33.36 -8.92 22.59
C LYS A 1075 -34.71 -8.66 23.27
N THR A 1076 -35.07 -7.39 23.50
CA THR A 1076 -36.26 -7.04 24.30
C THR A 1076 -37.57 -7.19 23.52
N SER A 1077 -37.59 -6.85 22.23
CA SER A 1077 -38.82 -6.90 21.42
C SER A 1077 -38.50 -7.03 19.94
N ALA A 1078 -39.22 -7.91 19.22
CA ALA A 1078 -39.14 -8.04 17.76
C ALA A 1078 -40.08 -7.09 17.00
N ASP A 1079 -40.76 -6.16 17.69
CA ASP A 1079 -41.69 -5.21 17.05
C ASP A 1079 -40.96 -4.30 16.04
N PRO A 1080 -41.43 -4.15 14.79
CA PRO A 1080 -40.75 -3.36 13.77
C PRO A 1080 -40.53 -1.88 14.12
N ALA A 1081 -41.46 -1.24 14.83
CA ALA A 1081 -41.30 0.17 15.23
C ALA A 1081 -40.28 0.31 16.36
N PHE A 1082 -40.26 -0.67 17.27
CA PHE A 1082 -39.22 -0.78 18.31
C PHE A 1082 -37.83 -0.98 17.68
N GLN A 1083 -37.71 -1.88 16.71
CA GLN A 1083 -36.46 -2.15 15.99
C GLN A 1083 -35.97 -0.93 15.18
N ALA A 1084 -36.88 -0.19 14.52
CA ALA A 1084 -36.54 1.04 13.81
C ALA A 1084 -35.99 2.15 14.74
N THR A 1085 -36.43 2.16 16.00
CA THR A 1085 -35.90 3.10 17.00
C THR A 1085 -34.49 2.71 17.42
N ILE A 1086 -34.21 1.41 17.57
CA ILE A 1086 -32.84 0.92 17.82
C ILE A 1086 -31.95 1.23 16.62
N ASP A 1087 -32.43 1.04 15.39
CA ASP A 1087 -31.72 1.40 14.16
C ASP A 1087 -31.33 2.88 14.12
N THR A 1088 -32.19 3.76 14.64
CA THR A 1088 -31.87 5.20 14.77
C THR A 1088 -30.72 5.41 15.75
N ALA A 1089 -30.71 4.71 16.89
CA ALA A 1089 -29.61 4.77 17.84
C ALA A 1089 -28.30 4.19 17.25
N VAL A 1090 -28.37 3.12 16.46
CA VAL A 1090 -27.21 2.54 15.74
C VAL A 1090 -26.65 3.54 14.72
N GLY A 1091 -27.50 4.25 13.97
CA GLY A 1091 -27.05 5.29 13.05
C GLY A 1091 -26.30 6.43 13.76
N LEU A 1092 -26.80 6.89 14.91
CA LEU A 1092 -26.13 7.90 15.73
C LEU A 1092 -24.81 7.38 16.31
N PHE A 1093 -24.79 6.13 16.78
CA PHE A 1093 -23.58 5.46 17.26
C PHE A 1093 -22.48 5.46 16.21
N LEU A 1094 -22.81 5.09 14.97
CA LEU A 1094 -21.86 5.05 13.86
C LEU A 1094 -21.41 6.43 13.40
N GLN A 1095 -22.11 7.50 13.79
CA GLN A 1095 -21.65 8.88 13.60
C GLN A 1095 -20.81 9.40 14.78
N ALA A 1096 -20.44 8.52 15.72
CA ALA A 1096 -19.80 8.86 17.00
C ALA A 1096 -20.67 9.73 17.94
N ASP A 1097 -21.97 9.91 17.67
CA ASP A 1097 -22.91 10.59 18.57
C ASP A 1097 -23.46 9.61 19.61
N TYR A 1098 -22.58 9.20 20.53
CA TYR A 1098 -22.92 8.25 21.58
C TYR A 1098 -23.96 8.81 22.56
N ALA A 1099 -23.89 10.10 22.90
CA ALA A 1099 -24.87 10.72 23.78
C ALA A 1099 -26.28 10.76 23.16
N GLY A 1100 -26.38 11.08 21.87
CA GLY A 1100 -27.63 11.02 21.10
C GLY A 1100 -28.19 9.59 21.04
N ALA A 1101 -27.34 8.60 20.75
CA ALA A 1101 -27.71 7.19 20.75
C ALA A 1101 -28.25 6.74 22.12
N ASP A 1102 -27.60 7.13 23.22
CA ASP A 1102 -28.07 6.79 24.58
C ASP A 1102 -29.45 7.39 24.87
N SER A 1103 -29.65 8.65 24.50
CA SER A 1103 -30.93 9.37 24.64
C SER A 1103 -32.07 8.65 23.92
N VAL A 1104 -31.85 8.21 22.68
CA VAL A 1104 -32.83 7.43 21.90
C VAL A 1104 -33.17 6.13 22.62
N LEU A 1105 -32.16 5.38 23.09
CA LEU A 1105 -32.37 4.11 23.78
C LEU A 1105 -33.09 4.29 25.13
N ASN A 1106 -32.82 5.36 25.86
CA ASN A 1106 -33.54 5.71 27.10
C ASN A 1106 -35.02 6.05 26.86
N GLY A 1107 -35.37 6.50 25.64
CA GLY A 1107 -36.74 6.81 25.23
C GLY A 1107 -37.65 5.59 25.01
N LEU A 1108 -37.11 4.36 24.97
CA LEU A 1108 -37.84 3.13 24.63
C LEU A 1108 -38.87 2.63 25.69
N GLY A 1109 -39.02 3.32 26.82
CA GLY A 1109 -40.21 3.18 27.66
C GLY A 1109 -40.39 1.82 28.36
N SER A 1110 -39.36 1.35 29.05
CA SER A 1110 -39.32 0.45 30.22
C SER A 1110 -37.85 0.48 30.66
N PRO A 1111 -37.46 0.30 31.93
CA PRO A 1111 -36.05 0.10 32.20
C PRO A 1111 -35.66 -1.13 31.37
N ILE A 1112 -34.80 -0.97 30.37
CA ILE A 1112 -34.04 -2.11 29.83
C ILE A 1112 -33.39 -2.68 31.08
N GLN A 1113 -33.95 -3.75 31.63
CA GLN A 1113 -33.58 -4.20 32.95
C GLN A 1113 -32.11 -4.60 32.85
N TYR A 1114 -31.24 -3.82 33.50
CA TYR A 1114 -29.85 -4.15 33.76
C TYR A 1114 -29.79 -5.27 34.82
N GLU A 1115 -30.67 -6.26 34.74
CA GLU A 1115 -30.51 -7.48 35.52
C GLU A 1115 -29.27 -8.16 34.94
N ILE A 1116 -28.15 -7.99 35.64
CA ILE A 1116 -27.14 -9.05 35.70
C ILE A 1116 -27.94 -10.29 36.08
N PRO A 1117 -28.04 -11.33 35.22
CA PRO A 1117 -28.76 -12.53 35.58
C PRO A 1117 -28.18 -13.01 36.91
N ALA A 1118 -29.02 -13.12 37.93
CA ALA A 1118 -28.62 -13.77 39.17
C ALA A 1118 -28.12 -15.18 38.81
N TRP A 1119 -26.83 -15.43 39.04
CA TRP A 1119 -26.25 -16.75 38.92
C TRP A 1119 -26.90 -17.64 39.99
N ASN A 1120 -27.90 -18.42 39.60
CA ASN A 1120 -28.31 -19.59 40.36
C ASN A 1120 -27.29 -20.70 40.05
N ASP A 1121 -26.23 -20.76 40.85
CA ASP A 1121 -25.42 -21.97 40.97
C ASP A 1121 -26.28 -23.08 41.58
N ASP A 1122 -26.98 -23.84 40.73
CA ASP A 1122 -27.45 -25.18 41.07
C ASP A 1122 -26.52 -26.20 40.40
N PHE A 1123 -25.23 -26.15 40.77
CA PHE A 1123 -24.28 -27.24 40.58
C PHE A 1123 -24.25 -28.09 41.86
N SER A 1124 -25.36 -28.76 42.19
CA SER A 1124 -25.36 -29.85 43.16
C SER A 1124 -25.40 -31.20 42.45
N ASP A 1125 -24.25 -31.65 41.96
CA ASP A 1125 -24.08 -33.08 41.66
C ASP A 1125 -22.65 -33.58 41.94
N THR A 1126 -22.10 -33.23 43.11
CA THR A 1126 -21.20 -34.13 43.84
C THR A 1126 -21.38 -33.89 45.34
N GLY A 1127 -21.84 -34.91 46.07
CA GLY A 1127 -22.14 -34.81 47.49
C GLY A 1127 -20.91 -34.56 48.36
N THR A 1128 -20.66 -33.30 48.72
CA THR A 1128 -20.04 -32.89 50.00
C THR A 1128 -20.32 -31.40 50.25
N PRO A 1129 -20.96 -31.00 51.37
CA PRO A 1129 -21.22 -29.59 51.64
C PRO A 1129 -19.93 -28.90 52.10
N VAL A 1130 -19.39 -28.00 51.28
CA VAL A 1130 -18.42 -26.99 51.73
C VAL A 1130 -19.21 -25.73 52.05
N GLY A 1131 -19.20 -25.35 53.33
CA GLY A 1131 -20.09 -24.34 53.89
C GLY A 1131 -19.84 -22.92 53.39
N TRP A 1132 -20.93 -22.23 53.08
CA TRP A 1132 -21.04 -20.78 53.11
C TRP A 1132 -20.78 -20.25 54.53
N ASN A 1133 -19.79 -19.37 54.71
CA ASN A 1133 -19.64 -18.55 55.92
C ASN A 1133 -20.27 -17.17 55.71
N GLY A 1134 -21.60 -17.13 55.57
CA GLY A 1134 -22.42 -15.92 55.67
C GLY A 1134 -23.63 -16.21 56.57
N LYS A 1135 -23.70 -15.56 57.73
CA LYS A 1135 -24.77 -15.79 58.73
C LYS A 1135 -26.12 -15.29 58.20
N ALA A 1136 -27.11 -16.18 58.13
CA ALA A 1136 -28.49 -15.87 57.75
C ALA A 1136 -29.16 -14.82 58.66
N GLY A 1137 -29.83 -13.80 58.08
CA GLY A 1137 -30.88 -13.05 58.80
C GLY A 1137 -31.15 -11.57 58.48
N ALA A 1138 -30.52 -10.92 57.48
CA ALA A 1138 -30.86 -9.53 57.11
C ALA A 1138 -31.50 -9.47 55.71
N GLU A 1139 -32.57 -8.69 55.54
CA GLU A 1139 -33.24 -8.46 54.26
C GLU A 1139 -32.94 -7.05 53.75
N ALA A 1140 -32.43 -6.96 52.53
CA ALA A 1140 -32.26 -5.72 51.78
C ALA A 1140 -33.15 -5.80 50.53
N THR A 1141 -34.04 -4.83 50.33
CA THR A 1141 -34.93 -4.79 49.16
C THR A 1141 -34.80 -3.47 48.42
N ARG A 1142 -34.72 -3.55 47.09
CA ARG A 1142 -34.61 -2.40 46.19
C ARG A 1142 -35.98 -2.11 45.60
N GLN A 1143 -36.53 -0.91 45.84
CA GLN A 1143 -37.78 -0.46 45.22
C GLN A 1143 -37.55 0.89 44.54
N ALA A 1144 -37.80 0.97 43.23
CA ALA A 1144 -37.89 2.22 42.45
C ALA A 1144 -36.76 3.25 42.70
N GLY A 1145 -35.49 2.81 42.70
CA GLY A 1145 -34.33 3.69 42.90
C GLY A 1145 -33.93 3.93 44.35
N GLN A 1146 -34.56 3.22 45.30
CA GLN A 1146 -34.37 3.41 46.74
C GLN A 1146 -33.89 2.12 47.39
N LEU A 1147 -33.01 2.26 48.39
CA LEU A 1147 -32.51 1.14 49.18
C LEU A 1147 -33.12 1.16 50.58
N VAL A 1148 -33.83 0.10 50.93
CA VAL A 1148 -34.41 -0.11 52.26
C VAL A 1148 -33.65 -1.24 52.94
N LEU A 1149 -33.05 -0.93 54.09
CA LEU A 1149 -32.29 -1.87 54.91
C LEU A 1149 -33.01 -2.09 56.24
N SER A 1150 -33.29 -3.35 56.57
CA SER A 1150 -33.95 -3.77 57.82
C SER A 1150 -33.12 -4.80 58.58
N ALA A 1151 -32.85 -4.52 59.86
CA ALA A 1151 -32.15 -5.43 60.76
C ALA A 1151 -33.04 -5.83 61.96
N PRO A 1152 -33.39 -7.12 62.14
CA PRO A 1152 -34.25 -7.56 63.23
C PRO A 1152 -33.54 -7.54 64.60
N ALA A 1153 -34.30 -7.33 65.68
CA ALA A 1153 -33.77 -7.13 67.03
C ALA A 1153 -33.09 -8.36 67.64
N GLY A 1154 -31.96 -8.14 68.34
CA GLY A 1154 -31.46 -9.06 69.38
C GLY A 1154 -30.28 -9.97 69.05
N LYS A 1155 -29.52 -9.73 67.98
CA LYS A 1155 -28.17 -10.33 67.83
C LYS A 1155 -27.16 -9.32 67.33
N ASP A 1156 -25.92 -9.47 67.79
CA ASP A 1156 -24.76 -8.78 67.27
C ASP A 1156 -24.43 -9.36 65.89
N TYR A 1157 -25.08 -8.80 64.88
CA TYR A 1157 -24.80 -9.12 63.48
C TYR A 1157 -23.65 -8.21 63.07
N GLY A 1158 -22.45 -8.77 62.86
CA GLY A 1158 -21.40 -8.06 62.15
C GLY A 1158 -21.92 -7.71 60.75
N GLY A 1159 -22.40 -6.47 60.60
CA GLY A 1159 -22.84 -5.81 59.36
C GLY A 1159 -24.00 -6.50 58.60
N ALA A 1160 -25.13 -5.80 58.43
CA ALA A 1160 -25.95 -6.04 57.24
C ALA A 1160 -25.25 -5.36 56.06
N GLN A 1161 -24.85 -6.13 55.04
CA GLN A 1161 -24.27 -5.59 53.80
C GLN A 1161 -25.39 -5.26 52.83
N SER A 1162 -25.35 -4.05 52.24
CA SER A 1162 -26.24 -3.68 51.14
C SER A 1162 -25.93 -4.53 49.88
N PRO A 1163 -26.89 -4.68 48.95
CA PRO A 1163 -26.56 -5.10 47.59
C PRO A 1163 -25.49 -4.18 46.99
N GLU A 1164 -24.57 -4.77 46.24
CA GLU A 1164 -23.44 -4.08 45.61
C GLU A 1164 -23.93 -2.98 44.68
N LEU A 1165 -23.49 -1.74 44.92
CA LEU A 1165 -23.71 -0.62 44.01
C LEU A 1165 -22.38 -0.28 43.36
N LEU A 1166 -22.25 -0.63 42.07
CA LEU A 1166 -21.13 -0.24 41.22
C LEU A 1166 -21.40 1.16 40.68
N VAL A 1167 -20.45 2.06 40.90
CA VAL A 1167 -20.50 3.42 40.38
C VAL A 1167 -19.12 3.77 39.81
N ASP A 1168 -19.09 4.13 38.54
CA ASP A 1168 -17.91 4.73 37.90
C ASP A 1168 -17.85 6.22 38.24
N LEU A 1169 -16.68 6.67 38.69
CA LEU A 1169 -16.47 8.02 39.17
C LEU A 1169 -15.38 8.74 38.36
N ASP A 1170 -15.75 9.84 37.70
CA ASP A 1170 -14.81 10.77 37.09
C ASP A 1170 -14.25 11.77 38.12
N ALA A 1171 -13.13 12.41 37.76
CA ALA A 1171 -12.25 13.15 38.66
C ALA A 1171 -12.98 14.09 39.66
N HIS A 1172 -12.76 13.81 40.95
CA HIS A 1172 -13.23 14.56 42.14
C HIS A 1172 -14.75 14.55 42.41
N PRO A 1173 -15.37 13.39 42.66
CA PRO A 1173 -16.80 13.32 42.93
C PRO A 1173 -17.15 13.72 44.38
N ILE A 1174 -18.28 14.40 44.54
CA ILE A 1174 -18.97 14.55 45.83
C ILE A 1174 -20.14 13.57 45.84
N LEU A 1175 -20.16 12.65 46.80
CA LEU A 1175 -21.28 11.73 47.01
C LEU A 1175 -22.30 12.38 47.96
N ARG A 1176 -23.52 12.63 47.45
CA ARG A 1176 -24.64 13.14 48.25
C ARG A 1176 -25.71 12.06 48.45
N PHE A 1177 -26.00 11.73 49.70
CA PHE A 1177 -27.08 10.80 50.07
C PHE A 1177 -27.99 11.42 51.13
N LYS A 1178 -29.24 10.96 51.20
CA LYS A 1178 -30.22 11.41 52.18
C LYS A 1178 -30.78 10.24 52.97
N LEU A 1179 -30.78 10.43 54.30
CA LEU A 1179 -31.41 9.55 55.26
C LEU A 1179 -32.78 10.12 55.61
N ASP A 1180 -33.84 9.49 55.11
CA ASP A 1180 -35.20 10.05 55.16
C ASP A 1180 -35.95 9.79 56.47
N ALA A 1181 -35.73 8.64 57.11
CA ALA A 1181 -36.44 8.27 58.33
C ALA A 1181 -35.69 7.18 59.12
N LEU A 1182 -35.81 7.26 60.44
CA LEU A 1182 -35.48 6.18 61.38
C LEU A 1182 -36.75 5.88 62.18
N ALA A 1183 -37.39 4.75 61.92
CA ALA A 1183 -38.56 4.33 62.70
C ALA A 1183 -38.12 3.47 63.88
N GLY A 1184 -38.58 3.79 65.10
CA GLY A 1184 -38.42 2.94 66.30
C GLY A 1184 -37.62 3.49 67.49
N LEU A 1185 -37.30 4.79 67.55
CA LEU A 1185 -36.35 5.33 68.55
C LEU A 1185 -37.00 6.30 69.54
N ASP A 1186 -36.98 5.95 70.84
CA ASP A 1186 -37.29 6.86 71.96
C ASP A 1186 -36.13 6.97 72.98
N VAL A 1187 -34.95 6.46 72.63
CA VAL A 1187 -33.73 6.55 73.47
C VAL A 1187 -32.49 6.55 72.57
N ASN A 1188 -31.66 7.60 72.69
CA ASN A 1188 -30.37 7.88 72.02
C ASN A 1188 -30.22 7.46 70.54
N PRO A 1189 -29.90 8.40 69.63
CA PRO A 1189 -29.85 8.06 68.21
C PRO A 1189 -28.74 7.03 67.90
N PRO A 1190 -29.04 5.97 67.12
CA PRO A 1190 -28.05 5.01 66.68
C PRO A 1190 -27.05 5.71 65.75
N SER A 1191 -25.77 5.36 65.89
CA SER A 1191 -24.69 5.85 65.05
C SER A 1191 -24.50 4.93 63.85
N PHE A 1192 -24.79 5.42 62.64
CA PHE A 1192 -24.55 4.67 61.39
C PHE A 1192 -23.16 4.96 60.85
N LYS A 1193 -22.49 3.95 60.30
CA LYS A 1193 -21.18 4.10 59.65
C LYS A 1193 -21.30 3.80 58.16
N VAL A 1194 -20.87 4.71 57.30
CA VAL A 1194 -20.71 4.41 55.88
C VAL A 1194 -19.24 4.13 55.61
N GLN A 1195 -18.94 3.01 54.95
CA GLN A 1195 -17.57 2.62 54.56
C GLN A 1195 -17.46 2.53 53.04
N LEU A 1196 -16.36 3.03 52.48
CA LEU A 1196 -16.08 2.95 51.05
C LEU A 1196 -14.87 2.06 50.83
N GLN A 1197 -14.97 1.14 49.87
CA GLN A 1197 -13.92 0.18 49.55
C GLN A 1197 -13.60 0.21 48.06
N GLU A 1198 -12.31 0.26 47.73
CA GLU A 1198 -11.85 0.08 46.36
C GLU A 1198 -11.98 -1.40 45.98
N HIS A 1199 -12.42 -1.67 44.75
CA HIS A 1199 -12.55 -3.04 44.27
C HIS A 1199 -11.17 -3.75 44.36
N ASN A 1200 -11.09 -4.84 45.15
CA ASN A 1200 -9.87 -5.62 45.44
C ASN A 1200 -8.79 -4.96 46.34
N SER A 1201 -9.06 -3.87 47.04
CA SER A 1201 -8.13 -3.31 48.05
C SER A 1201 -8.66 -3.42 49.48
N SER A 1202 -7.76 -3.52 50.46
CA SER A 1202 -8.09 -3.49 51.90
C SER A 1202 -8.13 -2.07 52.47
N VAL A 1203 -8.11 -1.05 51.59
CA VAL A 1203 -8.03 0.36 51.98
C VAL A 1203 -9.44 0.89 52.16
N TYR A 1204 -9.77 1.28 53.39
CA TYR A 1204 -11.04 1.90 53.74
C TYR A 1204 -10.90 3.40 53.65
N VAL A 1205 -11.69 4.03 52.79
CA VAL A 1205 -11.64 5.48 52.57
C VAL A 1205 -12.85 6.10 53.23
N ASP A 1206 -12.61 6.62 54.44
CA ASP A 1206 -13.54 7.39 55.28
C ASP A 1206 -14.71 6.67 55.96
N VAL A 1207 -15.00 7.11 57.20
CA VAL A 1207 -16.08 6.59 58.05
C VAL A 1207 -16.94 7.75 58.52
N LEU A 1208 -18.07 7.99 57.86
CA LEU A 1208 -19.02 9.01 58.30
C LEU A 1208 -19.95 8.42 59.37
N THR A 1209 -19.98 9.03 60.56
CA THR A 1209 -20.93 8.68 61.62
C THR A 1209 -22.12 9.63 61.62
N VAL A 1210 -23.33 9.13 61.34
CA VAL A 1210 -24.56 9.94 61.32
C VAL A 1210 -25.57 9.50 62.38
N SER A 1211 -26.30 10.46 62.97
CA SER A 1211 -27.17 10.25 64.13
C SER A 1211 -28.58 10.87 63.99
N ALA A 1212 -28.95 11.40 62.82
CA ALA A 1212 -30.29 11.93 62.59
C ALA A 1212 -30.70 11.83 61.11
N PRO A 1213 -32.00 11.83 60.76
CA PRO A 1213 -32.43 12.01 59.38
C PRO A 1213 -31.93 13.34 58.80
N GLY A 1214 -31.44 13.33 57.56
CA GLY A 1214 -30.80 14.48 56.93
C GLY A 1214 -30.11 14.15 55.61
N THR A 1215 -29.66 15.17 54.89
CA THR A 1215 -28.81 15.02 53.69
C THR A 1215 -27.35 15.20 54.08
N TYR A 1216 -26.52 14.28 53.62
CA TYR A 1216 -25.10 14.19 53.95
C TYR A 1216 -24.27 14.17 52.68
N GLU A 1217 -23.11 14.82 52.73
CA GLU A 1217 -22.15 14.91 51.63
C GLU A 1217 -20.79 14.40 52.08
N VAL A 1218 -20.16 13.59 51.23
CA VAL A 1218 -18.80 13.08 51.43
C VAL A 1218 -17.96 13.51 50.24
N ASP A 1219 -16.87 14.24 50.53
CA ASP A 1219 -15.93 14.79 49.56
C ASP A 1219 -14.69 13.89 49.48
N LEU A 1220 -14.38 13.37 48.29
CA LEU A 1220 -13.43 12.26 48.09
C LEU A 1220 -12.05 12.70 47.55
N ARG A 1221 -11.46 13.80 48.06
CA ARG A 1221 -10.14 14.32 47.56
C ARG A 1221 -8.92 13.63 48.19
N PRO A 1222 -7.72 13.67 47.56
CA PRO A 1222 -7.38 13.43 46.17
C PRO A 1222 -6.34 12.29 46.09
N PHE A 1223 -6.79 11.07 45.91
CA PHE A 1223 -5.97 10.01 45.33
C PHE A 1223 -6.94 9.16 44.48
N TRP A 1224 -6.69 9.08 43.17
CA TRP A 1224 -7.24 8.09 42.21
C TRP A 1224 -8.55 8.42 41.43
N THR A 1225 -8.56 7.92 40.19
CA THR A 1225 -9.66 7.77 39.21
C THR A 1225 -9.90 6.26 39.00
N GLY A 1226 -11.15 5.76 38.94
CA GLY A 1226 -11.45 4.32 38.74
C GLY A 1226 -12.86 3.87 39.18
N THR A 1227 -13.18 2.58 39.03
CA THR A 1227 -14.46 1.96 39.43
C THR A 1227 -14.46 1.54 40.89
N TRP A 1228 -15.47 1.96 41.67
CA TRP A 1228 -15.53 1.71 43.12
C TRP A 1228 -16.73 0.84 43.51
N LEU A 1229 -16.54 0.00 44.55
CA LEU A 1229 -17.59 -0.83 45.14
C LEU A 1229 -18.09 -0.18 46.44
N PHE A 1230 -19.36 0.21 46.48
CA PHE A 1230 -19.92 0.89 47.65
C PHE A 1230 -20.53 -0.10 48.64
N HIS A 1231 -19.95 -0.21 49.84
CA HIS A 1231 -20.48 -1.03 50.93
C HIS A 1231 -21.12 -0.16 52.02
N VAL A 1232 -22.44 -0.01 51.99
CA VAL A 1232 -23.15 0.67 53.09
C VAL A 1232 -23.45 -0.36 54.18
N GLN A 1233 -22.67 -0.32 55.27
CA GLN A 1233 -22.87 -1.20 56.43
C GLN A 1233 -23.59 -0.47 57.56
N LEU A 1234 -24.82 -0.89 57.90
CA LEU A 1234 -25.53 -0.32 59.04
C LEU A 1234 -25.19 -1.09 60.33
N TRP A 1235 -24.72 -0.39 61.35
CA TRP A 1235 -24.55 -0.93 62.70
C TRP A 1235 -25.58 -0.29 63.63
N ALA A 1236 -26.49 -1.08 64.18
CA ALA A 1236 -27.37 -0.65 65.27
C ALA A 1236 -26.70 -1.05 66.59
N VAL A 1237 -26.47 -0.08 67.49
CA VAL A 1237 -25.69 -0.33 68.72
C VAL A 1237 -26.54 -0.92 69.85
N ASP A 1238 -27.86 -1.02 69.70
CA ASP A 1238 -28.75 -1.56 70.74
C ASP A 1238 -29.96 -2.31 70.14
N SER A 1239 -30.61 -3.12 70.97
CA SER A 1239 -31.63 -4.15 70.71
C SER A 1239 -32.98 -3.72 70.07
N LEU A 1240 -33.00 -2.74 69.17
CA LEU A 1240 -34.18 -2.28 68.45
C LEU A 1240 -34.06 -2.57 66.95
N GLU A 1241 -35.19 -2.89 66.32
CA GLU A 1241 -35.29 -3.04 64.87
C GLU A 1241 -35.17 -1.65 64.22
N VAL A 1242 -34.18 -1.47 63.35
CA VAL A 1242 -33.92 -0.20 62.68
C VAL A 1242 -34.16 -0.38 61.18
N THR A 1243 -35.10 0.38 60.65
CA THR A 1243 -35.28 0.54 59.20
C THR A 1243 -34.72 1.90 58.78
N ALA A 1244 -33.73 1.87 57.89
CA ALA A 1244 -33.16 3.07 57.30
C ALA A 1244 -33.47 3.10 55.81
N ARG A 1245 -33.87 4.28 55.32
CA ARG A 1245 -34.09 4.56 53.90
C ARG A 1245 -32.97 5.47 53.41
N LEU A 1246 -32.22 4.99 52.43
CA LEU A 1246 -31.14 5.72 51.80
C LEU A 1246 -31.52 6.07 50.36
N ASP A 1247 -31.57 7.36 50.08
CA ASP A 1247 -31.77 7.89 48.73
C ASP A 1247 -30.46 8.50 48.23
N PHE A 1248 -29.94 7.98 47.12
CA PHE A 1248 -28.78 8.57 46.43
C PHE A 1248 -29.29 9.71 45.56
N ILE A 1249 -28.84 10.93 45.85
CA ILE A 1249 -29.46 12.13 45.28
C ILE A 1249 -28.65 12.67 44.10
N LYS A 1250 -27.32 12.61 44.17
CA LYS A 1250 -26.44 13.07 43.08
C LYS A 1250 -24.99 12.63 43.31
N LEU A 1251 -24.31 12.32 42.22
CA LEU A 1251 -22.86 12.35 42.08
C LEU A 1251 -22.56 13.50 41.11
N SER A 1252 -21.68 14.41 41.49
CA SER A 1252 -21.29 15.50 40.60
C SER A 1252 -19.83 15.86 40.82
N SER A 1253 -19.12 16.16 39.74
CA SER A 1253 -17.83 16.84 39.82
C SER A 1253 -18.06 18.35 40.10
N PRO A 1254 -17.06 19.08 40.62
CA PRO A 1254 -17.10 20.53 40.75
C PRO A 1254 -17.22 21.27 39.41
N THR A 1255 -16.96 20.59 38.27
CA THR A 1255 -17.00 21.19 36.92
C THR A 1255 -18.36 21.08 36.24
N GLY A 1256 -19.35 20.44 36.87
CA GLY A 1256 -20.76 20.57 36.50
C GLY A 1256 -21.26 19.73 35.32
N ASN A 1257 -20.52 18.70 34.91
CA ASN A 1257 -21.06 17.62 34.08
C ASN A 1257 -21.60 16.49 34.98
#